data_AF-A0A6I5C3E0-F1
#
_entry.id   AF-A0A6I5C3E0-F1
#
_cell.length_a   1.000
_cell.length_b   1.000
_cell.length_c   1.000
_cell.angle_alpha   90.00
_cell.angle_beta   90.00
_cell.angle_gamma   90.00
#
_symmetry.space_group_name_H-M   'P 1'
#
loop_
_entity.id
_entity.type
_entity.pdbx_description
1 polymer ?
#
loop_
_entity_poly.entity_id
_entity_poly.type
_entity_poly.pdbx_seq_one_letter_code
_entity_poly.pdbx_strand_id
1 'polypeptide(L)'
;MDGGVPPAVTVEAGQCDLLLVSYLGIDFRNKGERVYRLLDSTLIFRGDLPRVGQTLRYDISIDRFVHQGDTTLFFFSYKCYADGELILELHDACAGFFSQAELDTPLGVVMTEKEKAARAALPRGYFKPLAYTDKNHLTREDLDLLAQGRPGDVFGPDHAQDPGINPALRLPDEKLRMVDDVVIDRKGGPRGLGTLSAIKKLQPDAWYFTCHFPDDHVLAGSLVAEGAVQLLQIYLLHQGLHLTLPDARFQCVTDTPIEVQVRGQITQAHEEIRYEVEVMELTLLPRATVIADVLIYLGDKPVIRMKNLGLQVREKEGSPYRPEAGGFPEFLGRRNRSGEPAMINELHLAHAAKGLLDMAMGPEFEVYRDSRAPYIPNGDFQFVDRVMSLKGTRGDLSPGSEMVTEYDSPADAWYYEQNSHPHMPNAVYMESSLQAAIFLGYYLGATLKNPEEQYAIRNLDGRATLVKDIDLRGKTIKHHSKLLMTSAVQGAVLQNFSYELSADGEVFYTGESLFGYFNAAALANQVGLDNGQYVAPWIESEKPAADRVRRIELPEGAPAFTDPDGGHLYLPGDKFALVDRVDLVTDGGRHGKGYLHGKRAVRPDEWYFDCHFHRDPVMPGSLGVEAVLQALRLYVLEQNLAEGYARPRFAMATGVETSWKYRGQILRHDKELFFDVHVKEIR
;
A
#
# COMPACT_ATOMS: atom_id res chain seq x y z
N MET A 1 -7.84 24.98 9.92
CA MET A 1 -8.79 23.96 10.42
C MET A 1 -8.30 23.48 11.78
N ASP A 2 -9.17 23.40 12.80
CA ASP A 2 -8.78 22.97 14.16
C ASP A 2 -7.57 23.73 14.73
N GLY A 3 -7.58 25.05 14.59
CA GLY A 3 -6.47 25.93 14.99
C GLY A 3 -5.22 25.85 14.11
N GLY A 4 -5.11 24.92 13.15
CA GLY A 4 -3.99 24.85 12.20
C GLY A 4 -4.13 25.82 11.03
N VAL A 5 -3.02 26.44 10.64
CA VAL A 5 -2.88 27.33 9.48
C VAL A 5 -2.58 26.51 8.22
N PRO A 6 -3.27 26.72 7.09
CA PRO A 6 -3.00 25.98 5.85
C PRO A 6 -1.60 26.25 5.27
N PRO A 7 -0.99 25.28 4.56
CA PRO A 7 0.31 25.45 3.93
C PRO A 7 0.41 26.71 3.06
N ALA A 8 -0.62 27.03 2.27
CA ALA A 8 -0.61 28.24 1.44
C ALA A 8 -0.39 29.51 2.25
N VAL A 9 -1.09 29.67 3.37
CA VAL A 9 -0.99 30.87 4.19
C VAL A 9 0.39 30.94 4.86
N THR A 10 0.96 29.79 5.27
CA THR A 10 2.32 29.71 5.79
C THR A 10 3.36 30.07 4.73
N VAL A 11 3.21 29.65 3.49
CA VAL A 11 4.16 30.03 2.43
C VAL A 11 4.00 31.51 2.06
N GLU A 12 2.76 31.97 1.88
CA GLU A 12 2.44 33.34 1.43
C GLU A 12 2.84 34.42 2.45
N ALA A 13 2.80 34.10 3.74
CA ALA A 13 3.27 35.03 4.77
C ALA A 13 4.77 35.38 4.65
N GLY A 14 5.53 34.66 3.81
CA GLY A 14 6.92 34.95 3.44
C GLY A 14 7.13 36.13 2.49
N GLN A 15 6.08 36.82 2.05
CA GLN A 15 6.11 38.00 1.13
C GLN A 15 7.01 39.18 1.56
N CYS A 16 7.66 39.11 2.72
CA CYS A 16 8.66 40.07 3.16
C CYS A 16 9.91 40.10 2.25
N ASP A 17 10.11 39.09 1.39
CA ASP A 17 11.12 39.10 0.33
C ASP A 17 10.92 40.29 -0.63
N LEU A 18 9.67 40.61 -0.97
CA LEU A 18 9.29 41.78 -1.78
C LEU A 18 9.70 43.09 -1.11
N LEU A 19 9.50 43.20 0.21
CA LEU A 19 9.91 44.37 0.97
C LEU A 19 11.44 44.50 1.02
N LEU A 20 12.15 43.39 1.23
CA LEU A 20 13.61 43.38 1.27
C LEU A 20 14.21 43.80 -0.07
N VAL A 21 13.73 43.25 -1.19
CA VAL A 21 14.25 43.58 -2.53
C VAL A 21 13.88 45.01 -2.94
N SER A 22 12.70 45.50 -2.54
CA SER A 22 12.30 46.92 -2.63
C SER A 22 13.28 47.83 -1.89
N TYR A 23 13.58 47.51 -0.62
CA TYR A 23 14.49 48.29 0.23
C TYR A 23 15.92 48.34 -0.35
N LEU A 24 16.35 47.27 -1.03
CA LEU A 24 17.64 47.21 -1.73
C LEU A 24 17.67 47.99 -3.06
N GLY A 25 16.54 48.57 -3.47
CA GLY A 25 16.46 49.55 -4.55
C GLY A 25 15.97 49.01 -5.89
N ILE A 26 15.32 47.83 -5.93
CA ILE A 26 14.81 47.27 -7.19
C ILE A 26 13.76 48.17 -7.85
N ASP A 27 12.98 48.91 -7.05
CA ASP A 27 11.95 49.81 -7.55
C ASP A 27 12.53 51.01 -8.29
N PHE A 28 13.73 51.49 -7.93
CA PHE A 28 14.40 52.57 -8.66
C PHE A 28 14.79 52.13 -10.08
N ARG A 29 15.01 50.83 -10.28
CA ARG A 29 15.31 50.24 -11.58
C ARG A 29 14.04 50.00 -12.40
N ASN A 30 13.02 49.41 -11.78
CA ASN A 30 11.80 49.00 -12.49
C ASN A 30 10.79 50.12 -12.69
N LYS A 31 10.75 51.12 -11.80
CA LYS A 31 9.90 52.33 -11.89
C LYS A 31 8.40 52.05 -12.12
N GLY A 32 7.91 50.90 -11.68
CA GLY A 32 6.53 50.46 -11.90
C GLY A 32 6.22 49.96 -13.32
N GLU A 33 7.23 49.84 -14.20
CA GLU A 33 7.06 49.35 -15.58
C GLU A 33 7.16 47.81 -15.67
N ARG A 34 7.53 47.14 -14.58
CA ARG A 34 7.74 45.69 -14.51
C ARG A 34 7.16 45.12 -13.21
N VAL A 35 6.56 43.93 -13.30
CA VAL A 35 5.88 43.26 -12.19
C VAL A 35 6.61 41.99 -11.74
N TYR A 36 6.47 41.68 -10.45
CA TYR A 36 7.14 40.54 -9.81
C TYR A 36 6.51 39.20 -10.20
N ARG A 37 7.31 38.19 -10.53
CA ARG A 37 6.85 36.79 -10.61
C ARG A 37 7.89 35.85 -10.00
N LEU A 38 7.42 34.93 -9.16
CA LEU A 38 8.19 33.74 -8.76
C LEU A 38 8.23 32.77 -9.94
N LEU A 39 9.41 32.17 -10.18
CA LEU A 39 9.65 31.23 -11.28
C LEU A 39 9.93 29.83 -10.78
N ASP A 40 10.81 29.68 -9.80
CA ASP A 40 11.27 28.39 -9.30
C ASP A 40 11.46 28.46 -7.80
N SER A 41 11.25 27.36 -7.09
CA SER A 41 11.63 27.20 -5.69
C SER A 41 11.66 25.72 -5.29
N THR A 42 12.41 25.44 -4.23
CA THR A 42 12.39 24.15 -3.54
C THR A 42 11.95 24.37 -2.10
N LEU A 43 10.80 23.80 -1.72
CA LEU A 43 10.27 23.91 -0.36
C LEU A 43 10.54 22.63 0.44
N ILE A 44 10.87 22.77 1.72
CA ILE A 44 11.04 21.64 2.65
C ILE A 44 10.31 21.96 3.96
N PHE A 45 9.26 21.21 4.27
CA PHE A 45 8.63 21.26 5.59
C PHE A 45 9.51 20.53 6.61
N ARG A 46 9.72 21.14 7.78
CA ARG A 46 10.58 20.61 8.86
C ARG A 46 9.81 20.12 10.08
N GLY A 47 8.55 20.51 10.21
CA GLY A 47 7.75 20.18 11.38
C GLY A 47 6.26 20.38 11.14
N ASP A 48 5.56 20.70 12.21
CA ASP A 48 4.14 21.01 12.17
C ASP A 48 3.84 22.34 11.49
N LEU A 49 2.66 22.43 10.88
CA LEU A 49 2.14 23.71 10.40
C LEU A 49 1.82 24.62 11.61
N PRO A 50 1.94 25.95 11.43
CA PRO A 50 1.61 26.90 12.50
C PRO A 50 0.19 26.73 13.02
N ARG A 51 0.01 27.10 14.29
CA ARG A 51 -1.28 27.19 14.95
C ARG A 51 -1.67 28.64 15.23
N VAL A 52 -2.97 28.86 15.39
CA VAL A 52 -3.54 30.14 15.81
C VAL A 52 -2.88 30.60 17.11
N GLY A 53 -2.44 31.86 17.12
CA GLY A 53 -1.76 32.48 18.26
C GLY A 53 -0.23 32.46 18.18
N GLN A 54 0.37 31.64 17.30
CA GLN A 54 1.82 31.61 17.12
C GLN A 54 2.31 32.77 16.25
N THR A 55 3.55 33.19 16.48
CA THR A 55 4.23 34.23 15.67
C THR A 55 5.16 33.58 14.67
N LEU A 56 5.01 33.96 13.39
CA LEU A 56 5.90 33.52 12.32
C LEU A 56 7.07 34.49 12.14
N ARG A 57 8.30 33.97 12.11
CA ARG A 57 9.51 34.72 11.78
C ARG A 57 10.14 34.16 10.51
N TYR A 58 10.34 35.00 9.51
CA TYR A 58 11.04 34.65 8.28
C TYR A 58 12.44 35.26 8.26
N ASP A 59 13.45 34.40 8.18
CA ASP A 59 14.84 34.79 8.00
C ASP A 59 15.16 34.65 6.50
N ILE A 60 15.05 35.76 5.76
CA ILE A 60 15.15 35.79 4.30
C ILE A 60 16.55 36.27 3.88
N SER A 61 17.17 35.55 2.95
CA SER A 61 18.46 35.91 2.34
C SER A 61 18.30 36.08 0.83
N ILE A 62 18.74 37.21 0.28
CA ILE A 62 18.91 37.34 -1.18
C ILE A 62 20.34 36.91 -1.51
N ASP A 63 20.45 35.81 -2.24
CA ASP A 63 21.73 35.14 -2.52
C ASP A 63 22.50 35.83 -3.64
N ARG A 64 21.78 36.27 -4.69
CA ARG A 64 22.37 36.99 -5.84
C ARG A 64 21.32 37.65 -6.74
N PHE A 65 21.78 38.62 -7.53
CA PHE A 65 21.04 39.20 -8.64
C PHE A 65 21.67 38.79 -9.98
N VAL A 66 20.82 38.60 -11.00
CA VAL A 66 21.23 38.43 -12.39
C VAL A 66 20.50 39.46 -13.23
N HIS A 67 21.25 40.14 -14.10
CA HIS A 67 20.70 41.11 -15.03
C HIS A 67 20.96 40.64 -16.45
N GLN A 68 19.90 40.55 -17.24
CA GLN A 68 19.98 40.22 -18.67
C GLN A 68 19.18 41.26 -19.45
N GLY A 69 19.89 42.23 -20.04
CA GLY A 69 19.24 43.43 -20.55
C GLY A 69 18.49 44.17 -19.44
N ASP A 70 17.21 44.44 -19.66
CA ASP A 70 16.35 45.13 -18.70
C ASP A 70 15.71 44.18 -17.68
N THR A 71 15.72 42.87 -17.94
CA THR A 71 15.18 41.86 -17.03
C THR A 71 16.12 41.68 -15.83
N THR A 72 15.55 41.71 -14.63
CA THR A 72 16.26 41.38 -13.40
C THR A 72 15.65 40.13 -12.78
N LEU A 73 16.50 39.14 -12.55
CA LEU A 73 16.21 37.97 -11.73
C LEU A 73 16.98 38.11 -10.41
N PHE A 74 16.39 37.62 -9.33
CA PHE A 74 17.07 37.46 -8.07
C PHE A 74 16.80 36.08 -7.50
N PHE A 75 17.78 35.60 -6.76
CA PHE A 75 17.76 34.30 -6.13
C PHE A 75 17.75 34.50 -4.63
N PHE A 76 16.89 33.77 -3.93
CA PHE A 76 16.72 33.93 -2.51
C PHE A 76 16.38 32.60 -1.82
N SER A 77 16.55 32.61 -0.51
CA SER A 77 16.20 31.52 0.37
C SER A 77 15.58 32.08 1.64
N TYR A 78 14.78 31.28 2.34
CA TYR A 78 14.34 31.64 3.68
C TYR A 78 14.21 30.45 4.61
N LYS A 79 14.26 30.76 5.91
CA LYS A 79 13.83 29.88 6.99
C LYS A 79 12.64 30.50 7.70
N CYS A 80 11.57 29.73 7.89
CA CYS A 80 10.38 30.16 8.61
C CYS A 80 10.30 29.43 9.95
N TYR A 81 10.15 30.21 11.01
CA TYR A 81 10.02 29.74 12.39
C TYR A 81 8.63 30.05 12.93
N ALA A 82 8.02 29.13 13.68
CA ALA A 82 6.83 29.38 14.49
C ALA A 82 7.23 29.34 15.97
N ASP A 83 7.11 30.46 16.67
CA ASP A 83 7.54 30.63 18.08
C ASP A 83 8.97 30.12 18.37
N GLY A 84 9.85 30.22 17.38
CA GLY A 84 11.26 29.81 17.48
C GLY A 84 11.58 28.41 16.94
N GLU A 85 10.57 27.58 16.62
CA GLU A 85 10.76 26.27 15.99
C GLU A 85 10.83 26.40 14.47
N LEU A 86 11.84 25.79 13.82
CA LEU A 86 11.97 25.79 12.36
C LEU A 86 10.92 24.86 11.74
N ILE A 87 10.01 25.42 10.93
CA ILE A 87 8.89 24.65 10.36
C ILE A 87 8.93 24.53 8.84
N LEU A 88 9.61 25.45 8.15
CA LEU A 88 9.65 25.49 6.69
C LEU A 88 10.96 26.14 6.23
N GLU A 89 11.57 25.54 5.21
CA GLU A 89 12.68 26.13 4.47
C GLU A 89 12.28 26.29 3.00
N LEU A 90 12.80 27.34 2.37
CA LEU A 90 12.73 27.56 0.94
C LEU A 90 14.14 27.80 0.42
N HIS A 91 14.53 27.02 -0.57
CA HIS A 91 15.83 27.03 -1.22
C HIS A 91 15.68 27.27 -2.71
N ASP A 92 16.79 27.71 -3.33
CA ASP A 92 16.94 27.88 -4.78
C ASP A 92 15.80 28.68 -5.42
N ALA A 93 15.15 29.58 -4.65
CA ALA A 93 14.04 30.33 -5.19
C ALA A 93 14.54 31.37 -6.17
N CYS A 94 13.87 31.45 -7.32
CA CYS A 94 14.16 32.40 -8.36
C CYS A 94 12.90 33.20 -8.63
N ALA A 95 13.01 34.53 -8.54
CA ALA A 95 11.97 35.45 -8.93
C ALA A 95 12.54 36.54 -9.84
N GLY A 96 11.67 37.22 -10.56
CA GLY A 96 12.07 38.27 -11.49
C GLY A 96 11.03 39.36 -11.67
N PHE A 97 11.45 40.41 -12.38
CA PHE A 97 10.61 41.54 -12.74
C PHE A 97 10.45 41.66 -14.25
N PHE A 98 9.22 41.53 -14.71
CA PHE A 98 8.88 41.36 -16.12
C PHE A 98 7.95 42.46 -16.62
N SER A 99 8.20 42.88 -17.85
CA SER A 99 7.25 43.68 -18.63
C SER A 99 6.07 42.82 -19.10
N GLN A 100 4.97 43.47 -19.48
CA GLN A 100 3.80 42.75 -20.03
C GLN A 100 4.16 41.89 -21.25
N ALA A 101 4.99 42.39 -22.17
CA ALA A 101 5.39 41.67 -23.37
C ALA A 101 6.18 40.38 -23.04
N GLU A 102 7.03 40.38 -22.02
CA GLU A 102 7.74 39.17 -21.57
C GLU A 102 6.77 38.15 -20.98
N LEU A 103 5.77 38.62 -20.23
CA LEU A 103 4.74 37.77 -19.62
C LEU A 103 3.74 37.19 -20.63
N ASP A 104 3.49 37.89 -21.74
CA ASP A 104 2.61 37.45 -22.83
C ASP A 104 3.23 36.31 -23.67
N THR A 105 4.54 36.05 -23.49
CA THR A 105 5.26 34.93 -24.11
C THR A 105 5.66 33.81 -23.13
N PRO A 106 4.75 33.19 -22.34
CA PRO A 106 5.16 32.14 -21.43
C PRO A 106 5.62 30.91 -22.23
N LEU A 107 6.74 30.30 -21.84
CA LEU A 107 7.20 29.04 -22.44
C LEU A 107 6.30 27.85 -22.08
N GLY A 108 5.52 27.97 -20.98
CA GLY A 108 4.86 26.84 -20.34
C GLY A 108 5.86 25.87 -19.71
N VAL A 109 5.36 24.89 -18.98
CA VAL A 109 6.20 23.80 -18.46
C VAL A 109 6.39 22.76 -19.56
N VAL A 110 7.63 22.56 -20.01
CA VAL A 110 7.98 21.57 -21.04
C VAL A 110 8.65 20.37 -20.37
N MET A 111 8.07 19.18 -20.53
CA MET A 111 8.73 17.92 -20.18
C MET A 111 9.77 17.55 -21.24
N THR A 112 11.00 17.34 -20.79
CA THR A 112 12.08 16.84 -21.64
C THR A 112 11.86 15.37 -22.03
N GLU A 113 12.42 14.93 -23.16
CA GLU A 113 12.33 13.51 -23.57
C GLU A 113 12.92 12.55 -22.53
N LYS A 114 13.95 12.99 -21.80
CA LYS A 114 14.52 12.23 -20.67
C LYS A 114 13.50 12.04 -19.54
N GLU A 115 12.75 13.08 -19.18
CA GLU A 115 11.71 12.99 -18.15
C GLU A 115 10.55 12.09 -18.60
N LYS A 116 10.13 12.18 -19.88
CA LYS A 116 9.10 11.30 -20.43
C LYS A 116 9.52 9.83 -20.39
N ALA A 117 10.76 9.53 -20.77
CA ALA A 117 11.32 8.18 -20.70
C ALA A 117 11.42 7.68 -19.25
N ALA A 118 11.89 8.52 -18.32
CA ALA A 118 11.95 8.17 -16.90
C ALA A 118 10.56 7.89 -16.32
N ARG A 119 9.56 8.70 -16.68
CA ARG A 119 8.15 8.51 -16.28
C ARG A 119 7.59 7.19 -16.83
N ALA A 120 7.89 6.84 -18.08
CA ALA A 120 7.42 5.60 -18.71
C ALA A 120 8.08 4.34 -18.11
N ALA A 121 9.28 4.45 -17.54
CA ALA A 121 10.02 3.35 -16.95
C ALA A 121 9.68 3.09 -15.46
N LEU A 122 8.76 3.85 -14.87
CA LEU A 122 8.38 3.69 -13.46
C LEU A 122 7.68 2.34 -13.23
N PRO A 123 8.07 1.58 -12.19
CA PRO A 123 7.36 0.35 -11.87
C PRO A 123 5.93 0.65 -11.42
N ARG A 124 4.98 -0.14 -11.91
CA ARG A 124 3.61 -0.09 -11.42
C ARG A 124 3.55 -0.66 -10.01
N GLY A 125 2.82 0.01 -9.12
CA GLY A 125 2.49 -0.44 -7.78
C GLY A 125 1.00 -0.75 -7.67
N TYR A 126 0.62 -1.24 -6.50
CA TYR A 126 -0.75 -1.47 -6.10
C TYR A 126 -0.91 -1.06 -4.64
N PHE A 127 -2.04 -0.42 -4.33
CA PHE A 127 -2.47 -0.15 -2.97
C PHE A 127 -3.87 -0.70 -2.79
N LYS A 128 -4.10 -1.44 -1.71
CA LYS A 128 -5.43 -1.91 -1.32
C LYS A 128 -6.11 -0.82 -0.47
N PRO A 129 -7.16 -0.14 -0.98
CA PRO A 129 -7.97 0.77 -0.17
C PRO A 129 -8.39 0.17 1.16
N LEU A 130 -8.43 0.99 2.21
CA LEU A 130 -8.98 0.59 3.51
C LEU A 130 -10.51 0.62 3.51
N ALA A 131 -11.10 1.42 2.61
CA ALA A 131 -12.52 1.45 2.33
C ALA A 131 -12.71 1.67 0.83
N TYR A 132 -13.68 0.97 0.24
CA TYR A 132 -13.97 1.03 -1.20
C TYR A 132 -15.15 1.93 -1.48
N THR A 133 -15.08 2.68 -2.58
CA THR A 133 -16.17 3.52 -3.05
C THR A 133 -16.16 3.56 -4.57
N ASP A 134 -17.35 3.66 -5.16
CA ASP A 134 -17.53 3.92 -6.59
C ASP A 134 -17.67 5.43 -6.89
N LYS A 135 -17.68 6.28 -5.84
CA LYS A 135 -17.78 7.73 -5.92
C LYS A 135 -16.44 8.34 -6.36
N ASN A 136 -16.18 8.22 -7.66
CA ASN A 136 -14.98 8.69 -8.34
C ASN A 136 -15.13 10.08 -8.98
N HIS A 137 -16.32 10.69 -8.90
CA HIS A 137 -16.58 12.06 -9.34
C HIS A 137 -17.24 12.84 -8.20
N LEU A 138 -16.57 13.89 -7.74
CA LEU A 138 -16.99 14.75 -6.64
C LEU A 138 -17.41 16.11 -7.17
N THR A 139 -18.66 16.45 -6.87
CA THR A 139 -19.26 17.75 -7.15
C THR A 139 -19.02 18.71 -5.99
N ARG A 140 -19.38 19.99 -6.18
CA ARG A 140 -19.34 20.99 -5.11
C ARG A 140 -20.09 20.58 -3.84
N GLU A 141 -21.24 19.92 -3.95
CA GLU A 141 -22.00 19.43 -2.79
C GLU A 141 -21.23 18.35 -2.01
N ASP A 142 -20.55 17.46 -2.73
CA ASP A 142 -19.68 16.45 -2.10
C ASP A 142 -18.51 17.13 -1.36
N LEU A 143 -17.91 18.15 -1.97
CA LEU A 143 -16.82 18.92 -1.35
C LEU A 143 -17.29 19.69 -0.10
N ASP A 144 -18.53 20.20 -0.10
CA ASP A 144 -19.13 20.84 1.08
C ASP A 144 -19.32 19.83 2.23
N LEU A 145 -19.69 18.59 1.93
CA LEU A 145 -19.78 17.50 2.93
C LEU A 145 -18.39 17.13 3.46
N LEU A 146 -17.37 17.05 2.60
CA LEU A 146 -15.99 16.83 3.05
C LEU A 146 -15.48 17.98 3.92
N ALA A 147 -15.86 19.24 3.65
CA ALA A 147 -15.53 20.39 4.50
C ALA A 147 -16.25 20.36 5.86
N GLN A 148 -17.39 19.68 5.95
CA GLN A 148 -18.10 19.41 7.20
C GLN A 148 -17.51 18.22 7.97
N GLY A 149 -16.51 17.51 7.43
CA GLY A 149 -15.94 16.30 8.04
C GLY A 149 -16.87 15.09 7.92
N ARG A 150 -17.58 14.97 6.80
CA ARG A 150 -18.58 13.92 6.55
C ARG A 150 -18.18 12.99 5.39
N PRO A 151 -17.00 12.33 5.43
CA PRO A 151 -16.56 11.46 4.34
C PRO A 151 -17.50 10.28 4.10
N GLY A 152 -18.17 9.78 5.14
CA GLY A 152 -19.15 8.68 5.01
C GLY A 152 -20.37 9.03 4.16
N ASP A 153 -20.78 10.30 4.15
CA ASP A 153 -21.92 10.76 3.33
C ASP A 153 -21.54 10.95 1.85
N VAL A 154 -20.24 11.03 1.55
CA VAL A 154 -19.71 11.18 0.19
C VAL A 154 -19.35 9.82 -0.39
N PHE A 155 -18.50 9.06 0.31
CA PHE A 155 -17.90 7.83 -0.20
C PHE A 155 -18.67 6.57 0.20
N GLY A 156 -19.56 6.66 1.19
CA GLY A 156 -20.37 5.55 1.69
C GLY A 156 -20.04 5.16 3.13
N PRO A 157 -20.82 4.24 3.71
CA PRO A 157 -20.79 3.92 5.15
C PRO A 157 -19.43 3.39 5.63
N ASP A 158 -18.67 2.69 4.78
CA ASP A 158 -17.34 2.16 5.14
C ASP A 158 -16.30 3.25 5.37
N HIS A 159 -16.55 4.48 4.88
CA HIS A 159 -15.72 5.67 5.12
C HIS A 159 -16.18 6.51 6.31
N ALA A 160 -17.29 6.15 6.96
CA ALA A 160 -17.82 6.89 8.08
C ALA A 160 -16.95 6.75 9.34
N GLN A 161 -16.94 7.79 10.17
CA GLN A 161 -16.38 7.77 11.51
C GLN A 161 -17.41 8.30 12.50
N ASP A 162 -17.31 7.87 13.75
CA ASP A 162 -18.17 8.39 14.81
C ASP A 162 -17.95 9.92 14.94
N PRO A 163 -19.01 10.70 15.22
CA PRO A 163 -18.88 12.13 15.42
C PRO A 163 -17.82 12.47 16.48
N GLY A 164 -16.89 13.36 16.13
CA GLY A 164 -15.86 13.85 17.02
C GLY A 164 -14.55 13.04 17.06
N ILE A 165 -14.44 11.91 16.35
CA ILE A 165 -13.19 11.13 16.33
C ILE A 165 -12.04 11.87 15.63
N ASN A 166 -12.29 12.43 14.44
CA ASN A 166 -11.27 13.12 13.64
C ASN A 166 -11.77 14.48 13.10
N PRO A 167 -12.02 15.48 13.97
CA PRO A 167 -12.61 16.75 13.55
C PRO A 167 -11.69 17.61 12.64
N ALA A 168 -10.41 17.27 12.54
CA ALA A 168 -9.43 17.95 11.71
C ALA A 168 -9.20 17.30 10.33
N LEU A 169 -9.71 16.08 10.09
CA LEU A 169 -9.62 15.40 8.79
C LEU A 169 -10.80 15.78 7.89
N ARG A 170 -10.78 17.04 7.43
CA ARG A 170 -11.81 17.63 6.56
C ARG A 170 -11.16 18.61 5.58
N LEU A 171 -11.91 19.04 4.57
CA LEU A 171 -11.48 20.11 3.68
C LEU A 171 -11.66 21.50 4.33
N PRO A 172 -10.90 22.53 3.88
CA PRO A 172 -11.17 23.90 4.30
C PRO A 172 -12.57 24.36 3.86
N ASP A 173 -13.03 25.44 4.50
CA ASP A 173 -14.30 26.08 4.12
C ASP A 173 -14.25 26.69 2.71
N GLU A 174 -15.42 27.14 2.24
CA GLU A 174 -15.59 27.67 0.88
C GLU A 174 -14.63 28.81 0.53
N LYS A 175 -14.24 29.65 1.50
CA LYS A 175 -13.40 30.83 1.22
C LYS A 175 -12.00 30.42 0.78
N LEU A 176 -11.46 29.33 1.33
CA LEU A 176 -10.14 28.80 1.01
C LEU A 176 -10.19 27.59 0.05
N ARG A 177 -11.38 27.14 -0.36
CA ARG A 177 -11.53 26.02 -1.29
C ARG A 177 -11.02 26.40 -2.69
N MET A 178 -10.11 25.59 -3.21
CA MET A 178 -9.43 25.81 -4.50
C MET A 178 -9.71 24.70 -5.52
N VAL A 179 -10.75 23.90 -5.30
CA VAL A 179 -11.28 22.90 -6.25
C VAL A 179 -12.81 22.91 -6.23
N ASP A 180 -13.45 22.69 -7.38
CA ASP A 180 -14.92 22.74 -7.52
C ASP A 180 -15.55 21.46 -8.06
N ASP A 181 -14.80 20.70 -8.86
CA ASP A 181 -15.20 19.44 -9.48
C ASP A 181 -13.96 18.56 -9.61
N VAL A 182 -14.03 17.31 -9.12
CA VAL A 182 -12.88 16.41 -8.99
C VAL A 182 -13.23 15.04 -9.54
N VAL A 183 -12.41 14.51 -10.44
CA VAL A 183 -12.46 13.13 -10.93
C VAL A 183 -11.25 12.36 -10.43
N ILE A 184 -11.47 11.13 -9.98
CA ILE A 184 -10.48 10.26 -9.37
C ILE A 184 -10.42 8.96 -10.18
N ASP A 185 -9.21 8.52 -10.54
CA ASP A 185 -8.96 7.15 -11.00
C ASP A 185 -7.91 6.51 -10.10
N ARG A 186 -8.34 5.61 -9.22
CA ARG A 186 -7.45 4.92 -8.25
C ARG A 186 -6.33 4.11 -8.91
N LYS A 187 -6.54 3.59 -10.12
CA LYS A 187 -5.56 2.73 -10.82
C LYS A 187 -4.78 3.49 -11.90
N GLY A 188 -5.07 4.78 -12.03
CA GLY A 188 -4.47 5.67 -13.02
C GLY A 188 -3.00 6.01 -12.71
N GLY A 189 -2.41 6.73 -13.66
CA GLY A 189 -1.08 7.30 -13.53
C GLY A 189 0.07 6.33 -13.84
N PRO A 190 1.30 6.86 -13.93
CA PRO A 190 2.47 6.07 -14.33
C PRO A 190 2.84 4.98 -13.32
N ARG A 191 2.52 5.18 -12.04
CA ARG A 191 2.72 4.20 -10.97
C ARG A 191 1.52 3.26 -10.78
N GLY A 192 0.38 3.50 -11.43
CA GLY A 192 -0.86 2.76 -11.17
C GLY A 192 -1.44 2.95 -9.76
N LEU A 193 -1.00 4.00 -9.06
CA LEU A 193 -1.38 4.30 -7.67
C LEU A 193 -2.45 5.39 -7.55
N GLY A 194 -2.85 6.01 -8.66
CA GLY A 194 -3.91 7.02 -8.68
C GLY A 194 -3.63 8.20 -9.58
N THR A 195 -4.69 8.77 -10.15
CA THR A 195 -4.72 10.12 -10.72
C THR A 195 -5.94 10.89 -10.23
N LEU A 196 -5.79 12.20 -10.12
CA LEU A 196 -6.92 13.11 -9.90
C LEU A 196 -6.87 14.23 -10.93
N SER A 197 -8.00 14.55 -11.54
CA SER A 197 -8.17 15.75 -12.34
C SER A 197 -9.22 16.64 -11.68
N ALA A 198 -8.98 17.95 -11.61
CA ALA A 198 -9.95 18.86 -11.02
C ALA A 198 -9.97 20.22 -11.70
N ILE A 199 -11.08 20.91 -11.59
CA ILE A 199 -11.19 22.31 -12.02
C ILE A 199 -11.46 23.25 -10.85
N LYS A 200 -10.97 24.47 -10.98
CA LYS A 200 -11.34 25.61 -10.14
C LYS A 200 -11.85 26.73 -11.04
N LYS A 201 -13.13 27.07 -10.87
CA LYS A 201 -13.74 28.23 -11.52
C LYS A 201 -13.29 29.49 -10.81
N LEU A 202 -12.82 30.44 -11.59
CA LEU A 202 -12.29 31.72 -11.13
C LEU A 202 -13.35 32.80 -11.28
N GLN A 203 -13.46 33.65 -10.28
CA GLN A 203 -14.32 34.82 -10.27
C GLN A 203 -13.42 36.05 -10.37
N PRO A 204 -13.58 36.90 -11.41
CA PRO A 204 -12.70 38.04 -11.61
C PRO A 204 -12.61 38.98 -10.40
N ASP A 205 -13.68 39.14 -9.65
CA ASP A 205 -13.80 40.04 -8.49
C ASP A 205 -13.55 39.34 -7.14
N ALA A 206 -13.09 38.09 -7.13
CA ALA A 206 -12.83 37.37 -5.90
C ALA A 206 -11.63 37.93 -5.11
N TRP A 207 -11.68 37.70 -3.79
CA TRP A 207 -10.70 38.21 -2.83
C TRP A 207 -9.25 37.87 -3.17
N TYR A 208 -9.02 36.69 -3.78
CA TYR A 208 -7.69 36.22 -4.12
C TYR A 208 -7.06 36.96 -5.30
N PHE A 209 -7.83 37.73 -6.07
CA PHE A 209 -7.31 38.68 -7.05
C PHE A 209 -7.21 40.08 -6.47
N THR A 210 -8.27 40.56 -5.81
CA THR A 210 -8.33 41.95 -5.32
C THR A 210 -7.31 42.25 -4.21
N CYS A 211 -6.81 41.21 -3.52
CA CYS A 211 -5.81 41.35 -2.47
C CYS A 211 -4.37 41.06 -2.94
N HIS A 212 -4.17 40.57 -4.16
CA HIS A 212 -2.86 40.12 -4.65
C HIS A 212 -2.76 40.37 -6.17
N PHE A 213 -2.26 41.51 -6.63
CA PHE A 213 -1.86 42.74 -5.92
C PHE A 213 -2.78 43.90 -6.31
N PRO A 214 -2.87 45.00 -5.52
CA PRO A 214 -3.79 46.11 -5.79
C PRO A 214 -3.76 46.68 -7.22
N ASP A 215 -2.59 46.72 -7.85
CA ASP A 215 -2.38 47.24 -9.22
C ASP A 215 -1.95 46.16 -10.22
N ASP A 216 -1.91 44.88 -9.80
CA ASP A 216 -1.47 43.73 -10.60
C ASP A 216 -2.21 42.48 -10.12
N HIS A 217 -3.49 42.36 -10.46
CA HIS A 217 -4.35 41.27 -10.01
C HIS A 217 -3.94 39.91 -10.61
N VAL A 218 -3.27 39.08 -9.81
CA VAL A 218 -2.78 37.75 -10.17
C VAL A 218 -3.05 36.78 -9.02
N LEU A 219 -3.53 35.58 -9.30
CA LEU A 219 -3.75 34.58 -8.26
C LEU A 219 -2.39 34.12 -7.67
N ALA A 220 -2.26 34.18 -6.35
CA ALA A 220 -1.05 33.74 -5.65
C ALA A 220 -0.75 32.26 -5.91
N GLY A 221 0.50 31.95 -6.27
CA GLY A 221 0.93 30.58 -6.56
C GLY A 221 0.80 29.64 -5.35
N SER A 222 0.97 30.18 -4.13
CA SER A 222 0.73 29.47 -2.87
C SER A 222 -0.72 28.98 -2.77
N LEU A 223 -1.70 29.82 -3.11
CA LEU A 223 -3.12 29.46 -3.09
C LEU A 223 -3.46 28.45 -4.20
N VAL A 224 -2.81 28.51 -5.36
CA VAL A 224 -2.91 27.46 -6.38
C VAL A 224 -2.41 26.13 -5.81
N ALA A 225 -1.28 26.13 -5.11
CA ALA A 225 -0.71 24.94 -4.46
C ALA A 225 -1.62 24.38 -3.35
N GLU A 226 -2.39 25.22 -2.65
CA GLU A 226 -3.42 24.75 -1.71
C GLU A 226 -4.47 23.87 -2.38
N GLY A 227 -4.86 24.16 -3.62
CA GLY A 227 -5.76 23.29 -4.38
C GLY A 227 -5.18 21.89 -4.57
N ALA A 228 -3.88 21.79 -4.81
CA ALA A 228 -3.19 20.50 -4.89
C ALA A 228 -3.14 19.78 -3.53
N VAL A 229 -2.93 20.51 -2.42
CA VAL A 229 -3.02 19.94 -1.07
C VAL A 229 -4.43 19.39 -0.79
N GLN A 230 -5.47 20.13 -1.16
CA GLN A 230 -6.88 19.69 -1.03
C GLN A 230 -7.15 18.42 -1.85
N LEU A 231 -6.56 18.27 -3.04
CA LEU A 231 -6.67 17.05 -3.83
C LEU A 231 -6.01 15.85 -3.14
N LEU A 232 -4.87 16.05 -2.47
CA LEU A 232 -4.25 14.99 -1.66
C LEU A 232 -5.08 14.66 -0.41
N GLN A 233 -5.72 15.65 0.23
CA GLN A 233 -6.68 15.41 1.32
C GLN A 233 -7.84 14.54 0.84
N ILE A 234 -8.45 14.89 -0.30
CA ILE A 234 -9.52 14.12 -0.94
C ILE A 234 -9.04 12.69 -1.23
N TYR A 235 -7.84 12.52 -1.77
CA TYR A 235 -7.34 11.20 -2.12
C TYR A 235 -7.11 10.33 -0.87
N LEU A 236 -6.52 10.87 0.19
CA LEU A 236 -6.36 10.17 1.47
C LEU A 236 -7.73 9.71 2.02
N LEU A 237 -8.75 10.58 1.99
CA LEU A 237 -10.10 10.24 2.42
C LEU A 237 -10.72 9.16 1.52
N HIS A 238 -10.61 9.31 0.19
CA HIS A 238 -11.13 8.35 -0.78
C HIS A 238 -10.55 6.95 -0.60
N GLN A 239 -9.26 6.83 -0.28
CA GLN A 239 -8.60 5.55 -0.01
C GLN A 239 -8.87 4.99 1.40
N GLY A 240 -9.61 5.72 2.25
CA GLY A 240 -9.95 5.32 3.61
C GLY A 240 -8.84 5.52 4.64
N LEU A 241 -7.80 6.30 4.32
CA LEU A 241 -6.61 6.45 5.16
C LEU A 241 -6.86 7.25 6.45
N HIS A 242 -7.97 7.97 6.55
CA HIS A 242 -8.42 8.62 7.79
C HIS A 242 -8.92 7.63 8.86
N LEU A 243 -9.13 6.37 8.50
CA LEU A 243 -9.69 5.35 9.39
C LEU A 243 -8.65 4.67 10.28
N THR A 244 -7.36 4.99 10.13
CA THR A 244 -6.28 4.27 10.81
C THR A 244 -5.89 4.82 12.18
N LEU A 245 -6.28 6.06 12.48
CA LEU A 245 -5.89 6.77 13.70
C LEU A 245 -7.07 7.60 14.25
N PRO A 246 -7.21 7.71 15.59
CA PRO A 246 -8.11 8.65 16.22
C PRO A 246 -7.44 10.02 16.41
N ASP A 247 -8.23 11.08 16.52
CA ASP A 247 -7.82 12.47 16.75
C ASP A 247 -6.62 12.92 15.89
N ALA A 248 -6.68 12.61 14.60
CA ALA A 248 -5.64 12.89 13.62
C ALA A 248 -5.92 14.17 12.82
N ARG A 249 -4.87 14.65 12.13
CA ARG A 249 -4.86 15.81 11.22
C ARG A 249 -4.10 15.48 9.93
N PHE A 250 -4.33 16.27 8.90
CA PHE A 250 -3.45 16.30 7.74
C PHE A 250 -2.19 17.10 8.05
N GLN A 251 -1.03 16.61 7.59
CA GLN A 251 0.26 17.26 7.75
C GLN A 251 1.07 17.08 6.47
N CYS A 252 1.81 18.12 6.05
CA CYS A 252 2.75 17.96 4.94
C CYS A 252 3.84 16.95 5.31
N VAL A 253 4.33 16.19 4.33
CA VAL A 253 5.46 15.29 4.57
C VAL A 253 6.70 16.14 4.88
N THR A 254 7.39 15.81 5.97
CA THR A 254 8.59 16.54 6.39
C THR A 254 9.83 16.01 5.68
N ASP A 255 10.86 16.84 5.58
CA ASP A 255 12.20 16.51 5.09
C ASP A 255 12.25 15.98 3.64
N THR A 256 11.16 16.16 2.89
CA THR A 256 11.06 15.82 1.47
C THR A 256 11.04 17.11 0.65
N PRO A 257 12.01 17.32 -0.27
CA PRO A 257 12.01 18.49 -1.14
C PRO A 257 10.84 18.49 -2.12
N ILE A 258 10.09 19.59 -2.13
CA ILE A 258 9.01 19.88 -3.07
C ILE A 258 9.55 20.88 -4.09
N GLU A 259 9.70 20.44 -5.34
CA GLU A 259 10.14 21.31 -6.43
C GLU A 259 8.93 22.02 -7.04
N VAL A 260 8.97 23.34 -7.13
CA VAL A 260 7.91 24.16 -7.73
C VAL A 260 8.47 24.93 -8.91
N GLN A 261 7.77 24.88 -10.04
CA GLN A 261 8.08 25.65 -11.24
C GLN A 261 6.84 26.38 -11.72
N VAL A 262 6.97 27.68 -11.92
CA VAL A 262 5.93 28.58 -12.40
C VAL A 262 6.41 29.18 -13.71
N ARG A 263 5.63 28.97 -14.78
CA ARG A 263 5.91 29.37 -16.16
C ARG A 263 4.72 30.07 -16.82
N GLY A 264 3.78 30.55 -16.01
CA GLY A 264 2.63 31.35 -16.43
C GLY A 264 2.03 32.11 -15.25
N GLN A 265 1.05 32.96 -15.55
CA GLN A 265 0.33 33.76 -14.57
C GLN A 265 -1.17 33.55 -14.72
N ILE A 266 -1.90 33.58 -13.62
CA ILE A 266 -3.35 33.42 -13.59
C ILE A 266 -3.93 34.76 -13.20
N THR A 267 -4.59 35.44 -14.13
CA THR A 267 -5.19 36.78 -13.95
C THR A 267 -6.72 36.73 -13.99
N GLN A 268 -7.36 37.86 -13.69
CA GLN A 268 -8.82 38.04 -13.75
C GLN A 268 -9.47 37.71 -15.12
N ALA A 269 -8.66 37.65 -16.19
CA ALA A 269 -9.13 37.27 -17.52
C ALA A 269 -9.38 35.77 -17.69
N HIS A 270 -8.86 34.94 -16.77
CA HIS A 270 -9.04 33.49 -16.81
C HIS A 270 -10.30 33.10 -16.03
N GLU A 271 -11.11 32.24 -16.63
CA GLU A 271 -12.35 31.75 -16.02
C GLU A 271 -12.14 30.46 -15.22
N GLU A 272 -11.04 29.75 -15.45
CA GLU A 272 -10.73 28.50 -14.75
C GLU A 272 -9.23 28.14 -14.76
N ILE A 273 -8.84 27.29 -13.82
CA ILE A 273 -7.60 26.52 -13.83
C ILE A 273 -7.93 25.03 -13.70
N ARG A 274 -7.13 24.17 -14.32
CA ARG A 274 -7.26 22.71 -14.23
C ARG A 274 -6.04 22.08 -13.57
N TYR A 275 -6.28 21.20 -12.62
CA TYR A 275 -5.29 20.40 -11.91
C TYR A 275 -5.23 19.00 -12.52
N GLU A 276 -4.03 18.47 -12.71
CA GLU A 276 -3.76 17.06 -13.00
C GLU A 276 -2.73 16.56 -11.98
N VAL A 277 -3.11 15.54 -11.21
CA VAL A 277 -2.33 14.96 -10.12
C VAL A 277 -2.01 13.51 -10.46
N GLU A 278 -0.73 13.15 -10.39
CA GLU A 278 -0.24 11.78 -10.54
C GLU A 278 0.31 11.29 -9.20
N VAL A 279 -0.30 10.25 -8.64
CA VAL A 279 0.13 9.68 -7.36
C VAL A 279 1.40 8.85 -7.59
N MET A 280 2.47 9.24 -6.91
CA MET A 280 3.79 8.65 -7.05
C MET A 280 4.10 7.65 -5.94
N GLU A 281 3.56 7.90 -4.74
CA GLU A 281 3.64 7.03 -3.58
C GLU A 281 2.32 7.05 -2.79
N LEU A 282 1.90 5.88 -2.32
CA LEU A 282 0.79 5.71 -1.39
C LEU A 282 1.15 4.58 -0.42
N THR A 283 1.25 4.89 0.86
CA THR A 283 1.78 3.96 1.87
C THR A 283 1.10 4.16 3.23
N LEU A 284 1.09 3.11 4.06
CA LEU A 284 0.73 3.19 5.48
C LEU A 284 1.94 3.50 6.37
N LEU A 285 3.16 3.46 5.84
CA LEU A 285 4.38 3.47 6.64
C LEU A 285 5.25 4.71 6.36
N PRO A 286 5.80 5.36 7.40
CA PRO A 286 5.57 5.11 8.84
C PRO A 286 4.19 5.58 9.33
N ARG A 287 3.52 6.38 8.51
CA ARG A 287 2.11 6.79 8.66
C ARG A 287 1.47 6.83 7.28
N ALA A 288 0.14 6.81 7.26
CA ALA A 288 -0.63 6.92 6.04
C ALA A 288 -0.22 8.20 5.26
N THR A 289 0.35 8.03 4.07
CA THR A 289 1.02 9.08 3.31
C THR A 289 0.71 8.93 1.82
N VAL A 290 0.47 10.06 1.15
CA VAL A 290 0.41 10.19 -0.30
C VAL A 290 1.47 11.20 -0.76
N ILE A 291 2.21 10.87 -1.82
CA ILE A 291 3.12 11.79 -2.51
C ILE A 291 2.74 11.82 -3.98
N ALA A 292 2.64 13.02 -4.56
CA ALA A 292 2.22 13.20 -5.94
C ALA A 292 3.01 14.26 -6.69
N ASP A 293 3.05 14.10 -8.01
CA ASP A 293 3.45 15.14 -8.95
C ASP A 293 2.18 15.83 -9.49
N VAL A 294 2.24 17.15 -9.66
CA VAL A 294 1.07 17.97 -10.00
C VAL A 294 1.40 18.91 -11.16
N LEU A 295 0.49 18.98 -12.12
CA LEU A 295 0.49 19.96 -13.20
C LEU A 295 -0.78 20.82 -13.12
N ILE A 296 -0.63 22.12 -13.30
CA ILE A 296 -1.75 23.06 -13.39
C ILE A 296 -1.75 23.71 -14.76
N TYR A 297 -2.93 23.73 -15.36
CA TYR A 297 -3.17 24.18 -16.72
C TYR A 297 -4.04 25.44 -16.75
N LEU A 298 -3.72 26.30 -17.72
CA LEU A 298 -4.61 27.34 -18.25
C LEU A 298 -4.99 26.95 -19.67
N GLY A 299 -6.24 26.53 -19.87
CA GLY A 299 -6.65 25.82 -21.09
C GLY A 299 -5.81 24.55 -21.30
N ASP A 300 -5.09 24.49 -22.42
CA ASP A 300 -4.20 23.38 -22.76
C ASP A 300 -2.74 23.60 -22.33
N LYS A 301 -2.43 24.76 -21.75
CA LYS A 301 -1.06 25.14 -21.44
C LYS A 301 -0.70 24.82 -19.98
N PRO A 302 0.29 23.94 -19.70
CA PRO A 302 0.77 23.72 -18.34
C PRO A 302 1.58 24.94 -17.89
N VAL A 303 1.14 25.58 -16.81
CA VAL A 303 1.73 26.83 -16.30
C VAL A 303 2.42 26.67 -14.96
N ILE A 304 2.04 25.67 -14.16
CA ILE A 304 2.70 25.37 -12.88
C ILE A 304 2.94 23.87 -12.80
N ARG A 305 4.11 23.49 -12.27
CA ARG A 305 4.47 22.12 -11.95
C ARG A 305 4.95 22.04 -10.51
N MET A 306 4.47 21.05 -9.78
CA MET A 306 4.98 20.67 -8.47
C MET A 306 5.42 19.21 -8.51
N LYS A 307 6.59 18.89 -7.99
CA LYS A 307 7.05 17.51 -7.83
C LYS A 307 7.19 17.16 -6.35
N ASN A 308 6.88 15.91 -6.01
CA ASN A 308 6.96 15.38 -4.65
C ASN A 308 6.09 16.12 -3.61
N LEU A 309 4.94 16.66 -4.00
CA LEU A 309 4.00 17.22 -3.01
C LEU A 309 3.46 16.07 -2.15
N GLY A 310 3.77 16.10 -0.85
CA GLY A 310 3.44 15.03 0.08
C GLY A 310 2.49 15.46 1.19
N LEU A 311 1.50 14.62 1.49
CA LEU A 311 0.57 14.78 2.61
C LEU A 311 0.41 13.47 3.38
N GLN A 312 0.33 13.55 4.70
CA GLN A 312 0.19 12.40 5.59
C GLN A 312 -0.91 12.64 6.64
N VAL A 313 -1.51 11.55 7.12
CA VAL A 313 -2.41 11.54 8.28
C VAL A 313 -1.59 11.28 9.53
N ARG A 314 -1.68 12.20 10.50
CA ARG A 314 -0.88 12.19 11.73
C ARG A 314 -1.76 12.41 12.94
N GLU A 315 -1.58 11.57 13.95
CA GLU A 315 -2.18 11.74 15.26
C GLU A 315 -1.82 13.11 15.88
N LYS A 316 -2.72 13.70 16.66
CA LYS A 316 -2.39 14.86 17.49
C LYS A 316 -1.53 14.42 18.67
N GLU A 317 -0.82 15.39 19.23
CA GLU A 317 0.02 15.16 20.41
C GLU A 317 -0.85 14.62 21.55
N GLY A 318 -0.44 13.49 22.13
CA GLY A 318 -1.16 12.81 23.20
C GLY A 318 -2.26 11.84 22.75
N SER A 319 -2.60 11.77 21.46
CA SER A 319 -3.60 10.83 20.96
C SER A 319 -3.05 9.39 20.93
N PRO A 320 -3.87 8.36 21.26
CA PRO A 320 -3.43 6.97 21.21
C PRO A 320 -3.22 6.51 19.75
N TYR A 321 -2.08 5.87 19.48
CA TYR A 321 -1.70 5.41 18.14
C TYR A 321 -1.19 3.97 18.08
N ARG A 322 -1.09 3.29 19.23
CA ARG A 322 -0.63 1.90 19.36
C ARG A 322 -1.22 1.26 20.62
N PRO A 323 -1.20 -0.08 20.76
CA PRO A 323 -1.58 -0.75 21.99
C PRO A 323 -0.72 -0.38 23.21
N GLU A 324 -1.34 -0.40 24.38
CA GLU A 324 -0.67 -0.24 25.66
C GLU A 324 -0.03 -1.56 26.14
N ALA A 325 0.62 -1.51 27.31
CA ALA A 325 1.15 -2.71 27.97
C ALA A 325 0.05 -3.77 28.15
N GLY A 326 0.37 -5.02 27.86
CA GLY A 326 -0.58 -6.13 27.79
C GLY A 326 -1.19 -6.35 26.40
N GLY A 327 -0.98 -5.42 25.46
CA GLY A 327 -1.48 -5.54 24.08
C GLY A 327 -3.00 -5.30 23.95
N PHE A 328 -3.62 -4.60 24.89
CA PHE A 328 -5.02 -4.17 24.75
C PHE A 328 -5.04 -2.67 24.52
N PRO A 329 -5.52 -2.19 23.36
CA PRO A 329 -5.58 -0.77 23.06
C PRO A 329 -6.90 -0.14 23.51
N GLU A 330 -6.88 1.17 23.73
CA GLU A 330 -8.08 2.00 23.59
C GLU A 330 -8.58 2.00 22.12
N PHE A 331 -9.63 2.76 21.81
CA PHE A 331 -10.10 2.84 20.43
C PHE A 331 -9.10 3.57 19.51
N LEU A 332 -8.55 2.86 18.52
CA LEU A 332 -7.55 3.37 17.58
C LEU A 332 -8.14 3.88 16.24
N GLY A 333 -9.38 4.37 16.25
CA GLY A 333 -10.00 5.07 15.12
C GLY A 333 -10.66 4.19 14.05
N ARG A 334 -10.46 2.86 14.08
CA ARG A 334 -10.96 1.93 13.06
C ARG A 334 -12.15 1.12 13.54
N ARG A 335 -13.24 1.14 12.75
CA ARG A 335 -14.35 0.19 12.83
C ARG A 335 -14.39 -0.71 11.59
N ASN A 336 -14.88 -1.95 11.75
CA ASN A 336 -15.19 -2.83 10.62
C ASN A 336 -16.52 -2.44 9.95
N ARG A 337 -16.89 -3.16 8.89
CA ARG A 337 -18.14 -2.93 8.13
C ARG A 337 -19.42 -3.13 8.94
N SER A 338 -19.34 -3.85 10.07
CA SER A 338 -20.45 -4.04 11.01
C SER A 338 -20.50 -2.95 12.09
N GLY A 339 -19.58 -1.98 12.07
CA GLY A 339 -19.47 -0.92 13.07
C GLY A 339 -18.76 -1.34 14.37
N GLU A 340 -18.17 -2.54 14.44
CA GLU A 340 -17.42 -3.01 15.61
C GLU A 340 -16.03 -2.37 15.64
N PRO A 341 -15.53 -1.92 16.80
CA PRO A 341 -14.19 -1.35 16.90
C PRO A 341 -13.14 -2.44 16.73
N ALA A 342 -12.16 -2.21 15.85
CA ALA A 342 -10.98 -3.06 15.76
C ALA A 342 -10.05 -2.79 16.95
N MET A 343 -9.43 -3.83 17.51
CA MET A 343 -8.35 -3.68 18.48
C MET A 343 -7.14 -3.04 17.80
N ILE A 344 -6.63 -3.67 16.74
CA ILE A 344 -5.57 -3.12 15.91
C ILE A 344 -5.97 -3.23 14.44
N ASN A 345 -5.46 -2.30 13.63
CA ASN A 345 -5.92 -2.07 12.28
C ASN A 345 -4.77 -2.15 11.25
N GLU A 346 -5.08 -1.86 9.99
CA GLU A 346 -4.21 -2.05 8.83
C GLU A 346 -2.85 -1.34 8.98
N LEU A 347 -2.81 -0.16 9.61
CA LEU A 347 -1.57 0.56 9.92
C LEU A 347 -0.65 -0.25 10.84
N HIS A 348 -1.22 -0.87 11.87
CA HIS A 348 -0.49 -1.67 12.85
C HIS A 348 0.08 -2.94 12.21
N LEU A 349 -0.74 -3.65 11.44
CA LEU A 349 -0.30 -4.86 10.75
C LEU A 349 0.78 -4.52 9.70
N ALA A 350 0.68 -3.39 9.00
CA ALA A 350 1.75 -2.92 8.11
C ALA A 350 3.08 -2.70 8.85
N HIS A 351 3.04 -2.11 10.06
CA HIS A 351 4.24 -1.92 10.91
C HIS A 351 4.82 -3.25 11.40
N ALA A 352 3.97 -4.17 11.86
CA ALA A 352 4.38 -5.51 12.28
C ALA A 352 5.08 -6.26 11.14
N ALA A 353 4.58 -6.13 9.91
CA ALA A 353 5.13 -6.78 8.73
C ALA A 353 6.53 -6.22 8.32
N LYS A 354 6.90 -5.03 8.81
CA LYS A 354 8.25 -4.43 8.68
C LYS A 354 9.12 -4.53 9.92
N GLY A 355 8.60 -5.08 11.02
CA GLY A 355 9.36 -5.34 12.25
C GLY A 355 9.19 -4.35 13.37
N LEU A 356 8.39 -3.30 13.19
CA LEU A 356 8.06 -2.37 14.29
C LEU A 356 6.90 -2.96 15.10
N LEU A 357 7.20 -4.03 15.83
CA LEU A 357 6.19 -4.85 16.49
C LEU A 357 5.58 -4.18 17.70
N ASP A 358 6.32 -3.30 18.36
CA ASP A 358 5.83 -2.50 19.48
C ASP A 358 4.71 -1.55 19.06
N MET A 359 4.77 -1.03 17.84
CA MET A 359 3.68 -0.26 17.24
C MET A 359 2.41 -1.09 17.13
N ALA A 360 2.51 -2.41 16.86
CA ALA A 360 1.35 -3.25 16.60
C ALA A 360 0.86 -4.08 17.79
N MET A 361 1.73 -4.42 18.72
CA MET A 361 1.50 -5.46 19.74
C MET A 361 1.70 -4.97 21.17
N GLY A 362 2.26 -3.77 21.36
CA GLY A 362 2.51 -3.15 22.66
C GLY A 362 4.00 -3.07 23.02
N PRO A 363 4.35 -2.25 24.03
CA PRO A 363 5.73 -1.89 24.38
C PRO A 363 6.63 -3.09 24.73
N GLU A 364 6.08 -4.22 25.14
CA GLU A 364 6.86 -5.44 25.44
C GLU A 364 7.63 -5.97 24.23
N PHE A 365 7.23 -5.62 23.01
CA PHE A 365 7.91 -6.00 21.78
C PHE A 365 9.01 -5.02 21.36
N GLU A 366 9.25 -3.94 22.11
CA GLU A 366 10.34 -2.99 21.83
C GLU A 366 11.72 -3.66 21.88
N VAL A 367 11.84 -4.79 22.60
CA VAL A 367 13.03 -5.66 22.64
C VAL A 367 13.49 -6.12 21.24
N TYR A 368 12.60 -6.10 20.25
CA TYR A 368 12.89 -6.51 18.88
C TYR A 368 13.25 -5.36 17.93
N ARG A 369 13.28 -4.11 18.40
CA ARG A 369 13.54 -2.94 17.53
C ARG A 369 14.87 -3.04 16.79
N ASP A 370 15.90 -3.52 17.50
CA ASP A 370 17.27 -3.65 16.99
C ASP A 370 17.69 -5.11 16.73
N SER A 371 16.75 -6.06 16.83
CA SER A 371 17.02 -7.49 16.60
C SER A 371 16.12 -8.08 15.51
N ARG A 372 16.42 -9.31 15.10
CA ARG A 372 15.56 -10.02 14.15
C ARG A 372 14.37 -10.61 14.89
N ALA A 373 13.19 -10.11 14.56
CA ALA A 373 11.92 -10.63 15.07
C ALA A 373 11.26 -11.53 14.02
N PRO A 374 10.35 -12.43 14.42
CA PRO A 374 9.38 -12.97 13.47
C PRO A 374 8.49 -11.87 12.86
N TYR A 375 8.27 -11.94 11.56
CA TYR A 375 7.42 -11.00 10.83
C TYR A 375 6.10 -11.68 10.47
N ILE A 376 5.05 -10.89 10.27
CA ILE A 376 3.94 -11.33 9.43
C ILE A 376 4.25 -10.98 7.97
N PRO A 377 3.68 -11.71 6.99
CA PRO A 377 3.80 -11.35 5.58
C PRO A 377 3.28 -9.94 5.28
N ASN A 378 3.83 -9.30 4.24
CA ASN A 378 3.52 -7.92 3.83
C ASN A 378 3.01 -7.83 2.38
N GLY A 379 2.52 -6.66 1.99
CA GLY A 379 2.22 -6.32 0.60
C GLY A 379 1.23 -7.29 -0.04
N ASP A 380 1.57 -7.81 -1.23
CA ASP A 380 0.73 -8.75 -2.00
C ASP A 380 0.46 -10.09 -1.31
N PHE A 381 1.15 -10.37 -0.20
CA PHE A 381 1.00 -11.61 0.56
C PHE A 381 0.46 -11.39 1.99
N GLN A 382 -0.01 -10.18 2.31
CA GLN A 382 -0.65 -9.89 3.59
C GLN A 382 -2.15 -10.19 3.51
N PHE A 383 -2.60 -11.19 4.26
CA PHE A 383 -3.99 -11.65 4.27
C PHE A 383 -4.65 -11.49 5.65
N VAL A 384 -4.15 -10.56 6.45
CA VAL A 384 -4.74 -10.12 7.72
C VAL A 384 -4.65 -8.60 7.80
N ASP A 385 -5.82 -7.96 7.89
CA ASP A 385 -5.95 -6.50 7.90
C ASP A 385 -6.07 -5.93 9.30
N ARG A 386 -6.82 -6.63 10.16
CA ARG A 386 -7.15 -6.12 11.49
C ARG A 386 -7.47 -7.24 12.46
N VAL A 387 -7.23 -6.96 13.74
CA VAL A 387 -7.67 -7.82 14.86
C VAL A 387 -8.92 -7.20 15.45
N MET A 388 -9.99 -7.98 15.52
CA MET A 388 -11.26 -7.54 16.07
C MET A 388 -11.37 -7.84 17.56
N SER A 389 -10.87 -9.01 18.00
CA SER A 389 -10.89 -9.37 19.41
C SER A 389 -9.83 -10.39 19.77
N LEU A 390 -9.42 -10.37 21.04
CA LEU A 390 -8.56 -11.35 21.68
C LEU A 390 -9.23 -11.80 22.98
N LYS A 391 -9.44 -13.10 23.11
CA LYS A 391 -9.79 -13.75 24.38
C LYS A 391 -8.56 -14.54 24.83
N GLY A 392 -7.76 -13.94 25.70
CA GLY A 392 -6.54 -14.52 26.23
C GLY A 392 -5.77 -13.49 27.04
N THR A 393 -4.71 -13.92 27.71
CA THR A 393 -3.88 -13.04 28.54
C THR A 393 -2.45 -13.06 27.98
N ARG A 394 -1.85 -11.87 27.78
CA ARG A 394 -0.44 -11.74 27.39
C ARG A 394 0.45 -12.56 28.32
N GLY A 395 1.31 -13.40 27.75
CA GLY A 395 2.22 -14.30 28.47
C GLY A 395 1.59 -15.65 28.87
N ASP A 396 0.27 -15.80 28.83
CA ASP A 396 -0.41 -17.07 29.03
C ASP A 396 -0.58 -17.82 27.70
N LEU A 397 0.26 -18.84 27.52
CA LEU A 397 0.27 -19.69 26.33
C LEU A 397 -0.50 -21.01 26.53
N SER A 398 -1.38 -21.08 27.53
CA SER A 398 -2.22 -22.25 27.76
C SER A 398 -3.28 -22.42 26.66
N PRO A 399 -3.74 -23.67 26.40
CA PRO A 399 -4.82 -23.91 25.45
C PRO A 399 -6.09 -23.14 25.79
N GLY A 400 -6.77 -22.63 24.76
CA GLY A 400 -8.09 -22.01 24.90
C GLY A 400 -8.15 -20.52 24.53
N SER A 401 -7.01 -19.86 24.38
CA SER A 401 -6.98 -18.48 23.86
C SER A 401 -7.50 -18.43 22.42
N GLU A 402 -8.27 -17.39 22.11
CA GLU A 402 -8.95 -17.22 20.83
C GLU A 402 -8.71 -15.81 20.28
N MET A 403 -8.58 -15.68 18.96
CA MET A 403 -8.48 -14.39 18.28
C MET A 403 -9.40 -14.36 17.07
N VAL A 404 -10.05 -13.22 16.89
CA VAL A 404 -10.81 -12.90 15.68
C VAL A 404 -10.04 -11.85 14.89
N THR A 405 -9.78 -12.15 13.62
CA THR A 405 -9.17 -11.19 12.68
C THR A 405 -10.02 -11.10 11.42
N GLU A 406 -9.80 -10.06 10.64
CA GLU A 406 -10.47 -9.86 9.36
C GLU A 406 -9.48 -9.60 8.23
N TYR A 407 -9.90 -9.96 7.02
CA TYR A 407 -9.26 -9.60 5.76
C TYR A 407 -10.32 -9.17 4.76
N ASP A 408 -10.20 -7.97 4.21
CA ASP A 408 -11.04 -7.52 3.11
C ASP A 408 -10.47 -8.08 1.81
N SER A 409 -11.18 -9.03 1.19
CA SER A 409 -10.79 -9.68 -0.07
C SER A 409 -11.23 -8.81 -1.24
N PRO A 410 -10.31 -8.05 -1.86
CA PRO A 410 -10.69 -7.06 -2.85
C PRO A 410 -11.05 -7.75 -4.17
N ALA A 411 -12.09 -7.26 -4.84
CA ALA A 411 -12.58 -7.87 -6.09
C ALA A 411 -11.55 -7.83 -7.22
N ASP A 412 -10.59 -6.91 -7.11
CA ASP A 412 -9.49 -6.68 -8.03
C ASP A 412 -8.13 -7.11 -7.45
N ALA A 413 -8.12 -8.07 -6.52
CA ALA A 413 -6.87 -8.65 -6.05
C ALA A 413 -6.10 -9.32 -7.20
N TRP A 414 -4.77 -9.24 -7.16
CA TRP A 414 -3.88 -9.89 -8.14
C TRP A 414 -4.20 -11.39 -8.29
N TYR A 415 -4.57 -12.07 -7.20
CA TYR A 415 -4.84 -13.50 -7.20
C TYR A 415 -6.21 -13.88 -7.81
N TYR A 416 -7.07 -12.90 -8.10
CA TYR A 416 -8.25 -13.09 -8.95
C TYR A 416 -7.95 -12.73 -10.40
N GLU A 417 -7.24 -11.62 -10.63
CA GLU A 417 -6.92 -11.12 -11.97
C GLU A 417 -5.96 -12.04 -12.73
N GLN A 418 -4.97 -12.63 -12.05
CA GLN A 418 -3.93 -13.49 -12.64
C GLN A 418 -4.28 -14.99 -12.61
N ASN A 419 -5.44 -15.34 -12.06
CA ASN A 419 -5.90 -16.73 -12.03
C ASN A 419 -6.67 -17.07 -13.32
N SER A 420 -6.85 -18.35 -13.64
CA SER A 420 -7.57 -18.74 -14.88
C SER A 420 -9.08 -18.50 -14.85
N HIS A 421 -9.60 -18.32 -13.64
CA HIS A 421 -10.94 -17.84 -13.37
C HIS A 421 -10.89 -17.05 -12.05
N PRO A 422 -11.70 -15.97 -11.87
CA PRO A 422 -11.67 -15.13 -10.68
C PRO A 422 -12.30 -15.82 -9.45
N HIS A 423 -11.66 -16.89 -8.98
CA HIS A 423 -11.94 -17.60 -7.74
C HIS A 423 -10.72 -17.55 -6.81
N MET A 424 -10.93 -17.76 -5.52
CA MET A 424 -9.82 -17.73 -4.57
C MET A 424 -8.94 -18.99 -4.74
N PRO A 425 -7.63 -18.85 -4.94
CA PRO A 425 -6.73 -19.98 -5.10
C PRO A 425 -6.39 -20.61 -3.74
N ASN A 426 -5.94 -21.86 -3.74
CA ASN A 426 -5.67 -22.60 -2.52
C ASN A 426 -4.57 -21.95 -1.67
N ALA A 427 -3.54 -21.39 -2.32
CA ALA A 427 -2.50 -20.66 -1.62
C ALA A 427 -3.06 -19.55 -0.73
N VAL A 428 -4.09 -18.83 -1.19
CA VAL A 428 -4.70 -17.73 -0.41
C VAL A 428 -5.56 -18.27 0.73
N TYR A 429 -6.35 -19.34 0.52
CA TYR A 429 -7.06 -19.99 1.63
C TYR A 429 -6.12 -20.43 2.75
N MET A 430 -5.02 -21.09 2.38
CA MET A 430 -3.99 -21.51 3.32
C MET A 430 -3.39 -20.29 4.02
N GLU A 431 -2.85 -19.33 3.30
CA GLU A 431 -2.13 -18.21 3.90
C GLU A 431 -3.00 -17.29 4.76
N SER A 432 -4.22 -17.00 4.33
CA SER A 432 -5.18 -16.21 5.11
C SER A 432 -5.43 -16.85 6.48
N SER A 433 -5.67 -18.16 6.50
CA SER A 433 -5.87 -18.92 7.74
C SER A 433 -4.61 -19.07 8.59
N LEU A 434 -3.47 -19.33 7.95
CA LEU A 434 -2.19 -19.61 8.60
C LEU A 434 -1.61 -18.35 9.24
N GLN A 435 -1.68 -17.20 8.56
CA GLN A 435 -1.26 -15.91 9.09
C GLN A 435 -2.10 -15.50 10.30
N ALA A 436 -3.44 -15.63 10.22
CA ALA A 436 -4.32 -15.34 11.34
C ALA A 436 -4.03 -16.23 12.56
N ALA A 437 -3.85 -17.53 12.34
CA ALA A 437 -3.57 -18.49 13.42
C ALA A 437 -2.23 -18.23 14.11
N ILE A 438 -1.16 -18.03 13.35
CA ILE A 438 0.17 -17.80 13.94
C ILE A 438 0.27 -16.45 14.63
N PHE A 439 -0.46 -15.44 14.13
CA PHE A 439 -0.50 -14.14 14.76
C PHE A 439 -1.07 -14.21 16.18
N LEU A 440 -2.08 -15.04 16.46
CA LEU A 440 -2.59 -15.27 17.83
C LEU A 440 -1.47 -15.71 18.78
N GLY A 441 -0.71 -16.75 18.42
CA GLY A 441 0.37 -17.24 19.27
C GLY A 441 1.44 -16.19 19.53
N TYR A 442 1.79 -15.44 18.48
CA TYR A 442 2.79 -14.40 18.58
C TYR A 442 2.29 -13.22 19.43
N TYR A 443 1.02 -12.85 19.25
CA TYR A 443 0.30 -11.86 20.05
C TYR A 443 -0.01 -12.31 21.48
N LEU A 444 0.24 -13.56 21.86
CA LEU A 444 0.26 -13.94 23.27
C LEU A 444 1.67 -13.86 23.87
N GLY A 445 2.69 -13.61 23.05
CA GLY A 445 4.07 -13.45 23.51
C GLY A 445 4.89 -14.74 23.49
N ALA A 446 4.65 -15.64 22.51
CA ALA A 446 5.39 -16.89 22.37
C ALA A 446 6.92 -16.73 22.35
N THR A 447 7.43 -15.56 21.96
CA THR A 447 8.87 -15.26 21.90
C THR A 447 9.38 -14.39 23.07
N LEU A 448 8.48 -13.82 23.90
CA LEU A 448 8.85 -12.84 24.93
C LEU A 448 9.58 -13.45 26.13
N LYS A 449 9.51 -14.78 26.30
CA LYS A 449 10.17 -15.48 27.41
C LYS A 449 11.70 -15.47 27.30
N ASN A 450 12.21 -15.40 26.07
CA ASN A 450 13.64 -15.45 25.73
C ASN A 450 13.94 -14.34 24.70
N PRO A 451 13.88 -13.06 25.09
CA PRO A 451 14.00 -11.94 24.17
C PRO A 451 15.37 -11.83 23.50
N GLU A 452 16.41 -12.46 24.07
CA GLU A 452 17.75 -12.57 23.51
C GLU A 452 17.83 -13.51 22.29
N GLU A 453 16.88 -14.43 22.15
CA GLU A 453 16.83 -15.39 21.05
C GLU A 453 16.16 -14.78 19.80
N GLN A 454 16.75 -15.03 18.64
CA GLN A 454 16.15 -14.66 17.35
C GLN A 454 15.37 -15.84 16.79
N TYR A 455 14.06 -15.67 16.67
CA TYR A 455 13.16 -16.71 16.20
C TYR A 455 12.78 -16.57 14.73
N ALA A 456 12.69 -17.70 14.04
CA ALA A 456 12.02 -17.86 12.76
C ALA A 456 10.71 -18.62 12.95
N ILE A 457 9.63 -18.16 12.29
CA ILE A 457 8.34 -18.85 12.31
C ILE A 457 8.27 -19.83 11.13
N ARG A 458 8.00 -21.11 11.40
CA ARG A 458 7.74 -22.09 10.34
C ARG A 458 6.45 -22.84 10.60
N ASN A 459 5.66 -22.99 9.55
CA ASN A 459 4.61 -23.99 9.53
C ASN A 459 5.22 -25.39 9.39
N LEU A 460 4.71 -26.37 10.13
CA LEU A 460 5.27 -27.72 10.16
C LEU A 460 4.28 -28.75 9.63
N ASP A 461 3.04 -28.70 10.09
CA ASP A 461 2.03 -29.68 9.76
C ASP A 461 0.67 -29.00 9.74
N GLY A 462 -0.25 -29.52 8.95
CA GLY A 462 -1.62 -29.03 8.99
C GLY A 462 -2.57 -29.85 8.14
N ARG A 463 -3.84 -29.56 8.34
CA ARG A 463 -4.95 -30.10 7.58
C ARG A 463 -6.03 -29.06 7.45
N ALA A 464 -6.69 -29.02 6.30
CA ALA A 464 -7.80 -28.11 6.08
C ALA A 464 -8.77 -28.66 5.05
N THR A 465 -10.02 -28.20 5.12
CA THR A 465 -11.09 -28.57 4.20
C THR A 465 -11.76 -27.29 3.71
N LEU A 466 -11.85 -27.14 2.38
CA LEU A 466 -12.78 -26.20 1.78
C LEU A 466 -14.19 -26.80 1.93
N VAL A 467 -14.95 -26.29 2.89
CA VAL A 467 -16.30 -26.78 3.20
C VAL A 467 -17.30 -26.30 2.15
N LYS A 468 -17.10 -25.09 1.62
CA LYS A 468 -17.96 -24.51 0.59
C LYS A 468 -17.16 -23.66 -0.39
N ASP A 469 -17.49 -23.75 -1.68
CA ASP A 469 -16.99 -22.84 -2.72
C ASP A 469 -17.93 -21.63 -2.80
N ILE A 470 -17.47 -20.47 -2.32
CA ILE A 470 -18.21 -19.21 -2.36
C ILE A 470 -17.38 -18.12 -3.04
N ASP A 471 -18.05 -17.18 -3.72
CA ASP A 471 -17.40 -16.00 -4.26
C ASP A 471 -17.04 -15.04 -3.11
N LEU A 472 -15.75 -14.76 -2.95
CA LEU A 472 -15.17 -13.95 -1.89
C LEU A 472 -14.78 -12.54 -2.37
N ARG A 473 -14.98 -12.22 -3.64
CA ARG A 473 -14.64 -10.90 -4.20
C ARG A 473 -15.49 -9.82 -3.55
N GLY A 474 -14.84 -8.80 -3.01
CA GLY A 474 -15.49 -7.67 -2.32
C GLY A 474 -15.98 -7.99 -0.91
N LYS A 475 -15.79 -9.21 -0.40
CA LYS A 475 -16.25 -9.63 0.93
C LYS A 475 -15.17 -9.46 2.00
N THR A 476 -15.61 -9.39 3.24
CA THR A 476 -14.73 -9.47 4.40
C THR A 476 -14.67 -10.92 4.89
N ILE A 477 -13.48 -11.51 4.87
CA ILE A 477 -13.19 -12.82 5.44
C ILE A 477 -12.91 -12.62 6.93
N LYS A 478 -13.69 -13.28 7.77
CA LYS A 478 -13.49 -13.35 9.21
C LYS A 478 -12.77 -14.64 9.55
N HIS A 479 -11.65 -14.53 10.25
CA HIS A 479 -10.91 -15.65 10.82
C HIS A 479 -11.26 -15.79 12.30
N HIS A 480 -11.61 -16.99 12.74
CA HIS A 480 -11.61 -17.36 14.15
C HIS A 480 -10.50 -18.38 14.36
N SER A 481 -9.50 -18.03 15.18
CA SER A 481 -8.36 -18.89 15.49
C SER A 481 -8.31 -19.20 16.98
N LYS A 482 -7.95 -20.44 17.32
CA LYS A 482 -7.85 -20.91 18.71
C LYS A 482 -6.55 -21.65 18.93
N LEU A 483 -5.84 -21.28 20.00
CA LEU A 483 -4.65 -21.98 20.47
C LEU A 483 -5.06 -23.30 21.14
N LEU A 484 -4.64 -24.42 20.57
CA LEU A 484 -4.96 -25.77 21.06
C LEU A 484 -3.87 -26.34 21.96
N MET A 485 -2.63 -25.96 21.72
CA MET A 485 -1.47 -26.51 22.43
C MET A 485 -0.28 -25.58 22.29
N THR A 486 0.50 -25.45 23.37
CA THR A 486 1.86 -24.92 23.35
C THR A 486 2.79 -25.96 23.96
N SER A 487 3.91 -26.23 23.30
CA SER A 487 4.97 -27.11 23.79
C SER A 487 6.32 -26.43 23.62
N ALA A 488 7.03 -26.20 24.73
CA ALA A 488 8.40 -25.72 24.69
C ALA A 488 9.35 -26.91 24.55
N VAL A 489 10.20 -26.87 23.54
CA VAL A 489 11.29 -27.83 23.32
C VAL A 489 12.62 -27.06 23.28
N GLN A 490 13.74 -27.77 23.29
CA GLN A 490 15.05 -27.10 23.26
C GLN A 490 15.20 -26.29 21.96
N GLY A 491 15.37 -24.96 22.09
CA GLY A 491 15.55 -24.04 20.98
C GLY A 491 14.30 -23.73 20.16
N ALA A 492 13.12 -24.25 20.54
CA ALA A 492 11.88 -23.93 19.85
C ALA A 492 10.63 -23.94 20.73
N VAL A 493 9.63 -23.16 20.34
CA VAL A 493 8.27 -23.22 20.90
C VAL A 493 7.35 -23.71 19.79
N LEU A 494 6.59 -24.77 20.05
CA LEU A 494 5.63 -25.34 19.10
C LEU A 494 4.21 -24.97 19.54
N GLN A 495 3.38 -24.52 18.60
CA GLN A 495 1.99 -24.17 18.86
C GLN A 495 1.06 -24.75 17.80
N ASN A 496 0.02 -25.45 18.26
CA ASN A 496 -1.04 -25.97 17.39
C ASN A 496 -2.27 -25.09 17.50
N PHE A 497 -2.91 -24.81 16.37
CA PHE A 497 -4.10 -23.97 16.28
C PHE A 497 -5.20 -24.66 15.50
N SER A 498 -6.46 -24.42 15.86
CA SER A 498 -7.59 -24.61 14.95
C SER A 498 -8.03 -23.26 14.40
N TYR A 499 -8.58 -23.26 13.19
CA TYR A 499 -9.16 -22.06 12.59
C TYR A 499 -10.42 -22.35 11.77
N GLU A 500 -11.26 -21.34 11.70
CA GLU A 500 -12.46 -21.27 10.86
C GLU A 500 -12.46 -19.94 10.11
N LEU A 501 -12.73 -20.00 8.80
CA LEU A 501 -12.91 -18.85 7.93
C LEU A 501 -14.36 -18.77 7.50
N SER A 502 -14.92 -17.57 7.65
CA SER A 502 -16.30 -17.26 7.25
C SER A 502 -16.39 -15.94 6.50
N ALA A 503 -17.39 -15.82 5.64
CA ALA A 503 -17.76 -14.58 4.98
C ALA A 503 -19.30 -14.52 4.90
N ASP A 504 -19.88 -13.34 5.14
CA ASP A 504 -21.34 -13.13 5.22
C ASP A 504 -22.08 -14.12 6.13
N GLY A 505 -21.44 -14.50 7.25
CA GLY A 505 -21.99 -15.45 8.23
C GLY A 505 -21.90 -16.92 7.81
N GLU A 506 -21.29 -17.24 6.67
CA GLU A 506 -21.13 -18.59 6.17
C GLU A 506 -19.68 -19.09 6.29
N VAL A 507 -19.51 -20.23 6.95
CA VAL A 507 -18.22 -20.93 7.06
C VAL A 507 -17.90 -21.62 5.74
N PHE A 508 -16.71 -21.35 5.20
CA PHE A 508 -16.28 -21.93 3.93
C PHE A 508 -14.97 -22.71 4.03
N TYR A 509 -14.14 -22.49 5.05
CA TYR A 509 -12.86 -23.17 5.19
C TYR A 509 -12.51 -23.41 6.66
N THR A 510 -12.10 -24.62 7.00
CA THR A 510 -11.76 -25.03 8.38
C THR A 510 -10.48 -25.84 8.40
N GLY A 511 -9.74 -25.79 9.49
CA GLY A 511 -8.52 -26.58 9.61
C GLY A 511 -7.79 -26.46 10.94
N GLU A 512 -6.67 -27.18 11.00
CA GLU A 512 -5.72 -27.16 12.09
C GLU A 512 -4.30 -27.05 11.54
N SER A 513 -3.41 -26.42 12.32
CA SER A 513 -2.03 -26.22 11.89
C SER A 513 -1.06 -26.07 13.06
N LEU A 514 0.08 -26.73 12.93
CA LEU A 514 1.22 -26.68 13.84
C LEU A 514 2.28 -25.72 13.30
N PHE A 515 2.65 -24.76 14.13
CA PHE A 515 3.77 -23.85 13.88
C PHE A 515 4.87 -24.04 14.92
N GLY A 516 6.08 -23.66 14.56
CA GLY A 516 7.18 -23.51 15.49
C GLY A 516 7.88 -22.15 15.37
N TYR A 517 8.28 -21.61 16.51
CA TYR A 517 9.23 -20.51 16.64
C TYR A 517 10.59 -21.14 16.91
N PHE A 518 11.50 -21.10 15.95
CA PHE A 518 12.79 -21.78 16.01
C PHE A 518 13.93 -20.77 16.15
N ASN A 519 14.81 -20.97 17.11
CA ASN A 519 16.11 -20.29 17.06
C ASN A 519 16.98 -20.88 15.94
N ALA A 520 18.11 -20.21 15.64
CA ALA A 520 18.97 -20.60 14.53
C ALA A 520 19.46 -22.06 14.61
N ALA A 521 19.81 -22.54 15.81
CA ALA A 521 20.30 -23.91 16.00
C ALA A 521 19.22 -24.96 15.77
N ALA A 522 18.01 -24.74 16.27
CA ALA A 522 16.88 -25.64 16.06
C ALA A 522 16.43 -25.66 14.58
N LEU A 523 16.48 -24.49 13.92
CA LEU A 523 16.15 -24.37 12.49
C LEU A 523 17.16 -25.09 11.59
N ALA A 524 18.46 -25.03 11.92
CA ALA A 524 19.52 -25.68 11.15
C ALA A 524 19.46 -27.23 11.19
N ASN A 525 18.79 -27.82 12.17
CA ASN A 525 18.68 -29.27 12.34
C ASN A 525 17.50 -29.90 11.57
N GLN A 526 16.90 -29.18 10.62
CA GLN A 526 15.82 -29.70 9.79
C GLN A 526 16.35 -30.61 8.68
N VAL A 527 16.29 -31.92 8.93
CA VAL A 527 16.80 -32.96 8.01
C VAL A 527 15.84 -33.31 6.86
N GLY A 528 14.74 -32.59 6.66
CA GLY A 528 13.75 -32.95 5.63
C GLY A 528 12.79 -34.09 6.03
N LEU A 529 11.82 -34.39 5.16
CA LEU A 529 10.84 -35.47 5.37
C LEU A 529 11.45 -36.88 5.18
N ASP A 530 12.59 -36.93 4.51
CA ASP A 530 13.38 -38.11 4.20
C ASP A 530 14.47 -38.39 5.25
N ASN A 531 14.48 -37.62 6.34
CA ASN A 531 15.45 -37.75 7.43
C ASN A 531 16.92 -37.63 6.95
N GLY A 532 17.15 -36.79 5.93
CA GLY A 532 18.46 -36.49 5.36
C GLY A 532 18.98 -37.56 4.41
N GLN A 533 18.14 -38.53 4.04
CA GLN A 533 18.49 -39.60 3.11
C GLN A 533 17.77 -39.38 1.78
N TYR A 534 18.52 -39.17 0.70
CA TYR A 534 17.94 -38.99 -0.63
C TYR A 534 16.94 -40.10 -0.98
N VAL A 535 15.68 -39.73 -1.14
CA VAL A 535 14.63 -40.60 -1.69
C VAL A 535 14.44 -40.23 -3.15
N ALA A 536 14.86 -41.14 -4.03
CA ALA A 536 14.74 -40.94 -5.47
C ALA A 536 13.27 -40.77 -5.89
N PRO A 537 12.95 -39.80 -6.75
CA PRO A 537 11.65 -39.69 -7.41
C PRO A 537 11.22 -40.99 -8.08
N TRP A 538 9.91 -41.18 -8.27
CA TRP A 538 9.39 -42.39 -8.90
C TRP A 538 9.93 -42.60 -10.31
N ILE A 539 10.13 -41.54 -11.08
CA ILE A 539 10.68 -41.62 -12.45
C ILE A 539 12.13 -42.12 -12.49
N GLU A 540 12.92 -41.78 -11.47
CA GLU A 540 14.30 -42.26 -11.34
C GLU A 540 14.35 -43.71 -10.85
N SER A 541 13.41 -44.09 -9.98
CA SER A 541 13.32 -45.42 -9.39
C SER A 541 12.81 -46.45 -10.39
N GLU A 542 11.67 -46.18 -11.04
CA GLU A 542 11.01 -47.12 -11.95
C GLU A 542 11.58 -47.07 -13.37
N LYS A 543 12.26 -45.97 -13.75
CA LYS A 543 12.86 -45.76 -15.08
C LYS A 543 11.91 -46.14 -16.22
N PRO A 544 10.72 -45.50 -16.31
CA PRO A 544 9.79 -45.76 -17.40
C PRO A 544 10.46 -45.58 -18.76
N ALA A 545 10.03 -46.36 -19.74
CA ALA A 545 10.54 -46.26 -21.10
C ALA A 545 10.38 -44.82 -21.63
N ALA A 546 11.36 -44.34 -22.39
CA ALA A 546 11.43 -42.92 -22.78
C ALA A 546 10.21 -42.45 -23.61
N ASP A 547 9.61 -43.35 -24.38
CA ASP A 547 8.39 -43.11 -25.16
C ASP A 547 7.13 -42.98 -24.29
N ARG A 548 7.16 -43.46 -23.04
CA ARG A 548 6.08 -43.29 -22.05
C ARG A 548 6.19 -41.99 -21.26
N VAL A 549 7.34 -41.31 -21.31
CA VAL A 549 7.56 -40.04 -20.60
C VAL A 549 7.30 -38.88 -21.54
N ARG A 550 6.18 -38.20 -21.34
CA ARG A 550 5.88 -36.97 -22.08
C ARG A 550 6.41 -35.76 -21.32
N ARG A 551 7.45 -35.13 -21.87
CA ARG A 551 7.99 -33.87 -21.35
C ARG A 551 7.20 -32.68 -21.87
N ILE A 552 6.74 -31.84 -20.95
CA ILE A 552 5.97 -30.62 -21.21
C ILE A 552 6.76 -29.46 -20.63
N GLU A 553 7.27 -28.58 -21.50
CA GLU A 553 7.91 -27.33 -21.10
C GLU A 553 6.84 -26.24 -20.98
N LEU A 554 6.93 -25.40 -19.96
CA LEU A 554 5.98 -24.32 -19.65
C LEU A 554 6.68 -22.95 -19.65
N PRO A 555 7.33 -22.54 -20.77
CA PRO A 555 7.85 -21.18 -20.88
C PRO A 555 6.71 -20.15 -20.86
N GLU A 556 7.06 -18.88 -20.67
CA GLU A 556 6.13 -17.77 -20.83
C GLU A 556 5.41 -17.85 -22.21
N GLY A 557 4.09 -17.73 -22.20
CA GLY A 557 3.26 -17.85 -23.39
C GLY A 557 3.03 -19.27 -23.91
N ALA A 558 3.40 -20.31 -23.15
CA ALA A 558 3.06 -21.69 -23.52
C ALA A 558 1.54 -21.89 -23.69
N PRO A 559 1.09 -22.79 -24.59
CA PRO A 559 -0.34 -23.01 -24.84
C PRO A 559 -1.15 -23.37 -23.59
N ALA A 560 -0.51 -23.97 -22.58
CA ALA A 560 -1.17 -24.32 -21.32
C ALA A 560 -1.65 -23.11 -20.51
N PHE A 561 -1.16 -21.89 -20.79
CA PHE A 561 -1.56 -20.64 -20.11
C PHE A 561 -2.70 -19.89 -20.82
N THR A 562 -3.25 -20.46 -21.89
CA THR A 562 -4.35 -19.85 -22.66
C THR A 562 -5.38 -20.90 -23.02
N ASP A 563 -6.65 -20.51 -23.07
CA ASP A 563 -7.71 -21.35 -23.62
C ASP A 563 -8.00 -20.89 -25.06
N PRO A 564 -7.74 -21.73 -26.09
CA PRO A 564 -7.95 -21.37 -27.49
C PRO A 564 -9.41 -21.01 -27.82
N ASP A 565 -10.37 -21.54 -27.05
CA ASP A 565 -11.81 -21.29 -27.23
C ASP A 565 -12.28 -20.06 -26.43
N GLY A 566 -11.35 -19.35 -25.77
CA GLY A 566 -11.64 -18.19 -24.93
C GLY A 566 -12.32 -18.56 -23.60
N GLY A 567 -12.23 -19.82 -23.18
CA GLY A 567 -12.74 -20.33 -21.91
C GLY A 567 -11.81 -20.08 -20.71
N HIS A 568 -12.02 -20.87 -19.66
CA HIS A 568 -11.32 -20.75 -18.37
C HIS A 568 -10.47 -21.99 -18.04
N LEU A 569 -10.21 -22.85 -19.02
CA LEU A 569 -9.52 -24.11 -18.82
C LEU A 569 -8.03 -23.98 -19.20
N TYR A 570 -7.31 -23.19 -18.41
CA TYR A 570 -5.87 -22.98 -18.56
C TYR A 570 -5.17 -22.84 -17.21
N LEU A 571 -3.84 -22.95 -17.20
CA LEU A 571 -2.99 -22.72 -16.03
C LEU A 571 -2.85 -21.21 -15.77
N PRO A 572 -2.87 -20.76 -14.50
CA PRO A 572 -2.60 -19.36 -14.19
C PRO A 572 -1.12 -19.01 -14.41
N GLY A 573 -0.85 -17.78 -14.88
CA GLY A 573 0.50 -17.26 -15.20
C GLY A 573 1.00 -16.23 -14.18
N ASP A 574 1.93 -15.36 -14.59
CA ASP A 574 2.47 -14.24 -13.79
C ASP A 574 2.99 -14.68 -12.40
N LYS A 575 2.39 -14.18 -11.30
CA LYS A 575 2.77 -14.57 -9.93
C LYS A 575 2.44 -16.02 -9.62
N PHE A 576 1.58 -16.66 -10.42
CA PHE A 576 1.31 -18.10 -10.41
C PHE A 576 2.15 -18.89 -11.43
N ALA A 577 3.15 -18.32 -12.10
CA ALA A 577 4.09 -19.15 -12.85
C ALA A 577 4.96 -19.97 -11.88
N LEU A 578 4.44 -21.12 -11.41
CA LEU A 578 5.04 -21.92 -10.34
C LEU A 578 5.66 -23.25 -10.80
N VAL A 579 5.59 -23.55 -12.09
CA VAL A 579 6.11 -24.79 -12.68
C VAL A 579 6.72 -24.46 -14.04
N ASP A 580 7.98 -24.81 -14.25
CA ASP A 580 8.67 -24.55 -15.53
C ASP A 580 8.58 -25.74 -16.48
N ARG A 581 8.52 -26.96 -15.93
CA ARG A 581 8.50 -28.20 -16.70
C ARG A 581 7.79 -29.31 -15.93
N VAL A 582 7.12 -30.19 -16.65
CA VAL A 582 6.56 -31.43 -16.12
C VAL A 582 6.93 -32.61 -17.01
N ASP A 583 7.43 -33.69 -16.39
CA ASP A 583 7.56 -35.00 -17.03
C ASP A 583 6.33 -35.85 -16.63
N LEU A 584 5.44 -36.15 -17.58
CA LEU A 584 4.17 -36.84 -17.39
C LEU A 584 4.24 -38.31 -17.82
N VAL A 585 3.73 -39.21 -16.97
CA VAL A 585 3.46 -40.63 -17.29
C VAL A 585 2.01 -40.95 -16.94
N THR A 586 1.16 -41.13 -17.95
CA THR A 586 -0.32 -41.17 -17.81
C THR A 586 -0.84 -42.35 -17.00
N ASP A 587 -0.20 -43.51 -17.09
CA ASP A 587 -0.52 -44.73 -16.36
C ASP A 587 0.52 -45.03 -15.26
N GLY A 588 1.32 -44.02 -14.89
CA GLY A 588 2.41 -44.14 -13.94
C GLY A 588 2.02 -43.90 -12.47
N GLY A 589 3.05 -43.85 -11.63
CA GLY A 589 2.92 -43.55 -10.21
C GLY A 589 2.45 -44.72 -9.36
N ARG A 590 2.39 -44.50 -8.04
CA ARG A 590 2.07 -45.54 -7.04
C ARG A 590 0.66 -46.13 -7.14
N HIS A 591 -0.21 -45.51 -7.94
CA HIS A 591 -1.61 -45.91 -8.10
C HIS A 591 -1.98 -46.27 -9.55
N GLY A 592 -1.04 -46.15 -10.50
CA GLY A 592 -1.27 -46.48 -11.90
C GLY A 592 -2.31 -45.60 -12.60
N LYS A 593 -2.56 -44.39 -12.09
CA LYS A 593 -3.56 -43.44 -12.62
C LYS A 593 -2.95 -42.12 -13.09
N GLY A 594 -1.62 -42.02 -13.15
CA GLY A 594 -0.94 -40.79 -13.51
C GLY A 594 0.17 -40.44 -12.55
N TYR A 595 1.31 -40.03 -13.11
CA TYR A 595 2.43 -39.48 -12.39
C TYR A 595 2.97 -38.26 -13.11
N LEU A 596 3.27 -37.22 -12.34
CA LEU A 596 3.90 -36.00 -12.83
C LEU A 596 5.14 -35.70 -11.99
N HIS A 597 6.27 -35.48 -12.64
CA HIS A 597 7.48 -34.96 -12.02
C HIS A 597 7.67 -33.51 -12.46
N GLY A 598 7.39 -32.58 -11.56
CA GLY A 598 7.49 -31.15 -11.80
C GLY A 598 8.87 -30.61 -11.45
N LYS A 599 9.33 -29.64 -12.23
CA LYS A 599 10.56 -28.88 -11.99
C LYS A 599 10.27 -27.39 -12.02
N ARG A 600 10.94 -26.65 -11.14
CA ARG A 600 11.01 -25.19 -11.16
C ARG A 600 12.43 -24.71 -10.81
N ALA A 601 12.92 -23.69 -11.51
CA ALA A 601 14.06 -22.88 -11.11
C ALA A 601 13.65 -21.85 -10.04
N VAL A 602 14.41 -21.76 -8.96
CA VAL A 602 14.20 -20.78 -7.90
C VAL A 602 15.02 -19.53 -8.23
N ARG A 603 14.35 -18.39 -8.49
CA ARG A 603 15.03 -17.13 -8.78
C ARG A 603 15.17 -16.27 -7.51
N PRO A 604 16.31 -15.59 -7.28
CA PRO A 604 16.49 -14.74 -6.09
C PRO A 604 15.56 -13.52 -6.01
N ASP A 605 14.95 -13.13 -7.13
CA ASP A 605 14.10 -11.96 -7.33
C ASP A 605 12.59 -12.32 -7.41
N GLU A 606 12.21 -13.54 -7.02
CA GLU A 606 10.80 -13.91 -6.97
C GLU A 606 10.04 -13.02 -5.98
N TRP A 607 8.87 -12.51 -6.42
CA TRP A 607 8.07 -11.53 -5.70
C TRP A 607 7.76 -11.91 -4.25
N TYR A 608 7.55 -13.21 -3.99
CA TYR A 608 7.18 -13.69 -2.66
C TYR A 608 8.33 -13.59 -1.66
N PHE A 609 9.61 -13.52 -2.08
CA PHE A 609 10.71 -13.39 -1.12
C PHE A 609 10.79 -11.99 -0.49
N ASP A 610 10.19 -10.97 -1.10
CA ASP A 610 10.12 -9.62 -0.53
C ASP A 610 8.86 -9.44 0.35
N CYS A 611 7.84 -10.25 0.10
CA CYS A 611 6.56 -10.24 0.83
C CYS A 611 6.53 -11.22 2.02
N HIS A 612 7.11 -12.41 1.86
CA HIS A 612 7.05 -13.49 2.84
C HIS A 612 8.25 -13.40 3.80
N PHE A 613 7.96 -12.81 4.97
CA PHE A 613 8.90 -12.51 6.06
C PHE A 613 10.10 -11.63 5.64
N HIS A 614 9.95 -10.31 5.77
CA HIS A 614 10.88 -9.30 5.24
C HIS A 614 12.38 -9.50 5.58
N ARG A 615 12.73 -9.96 6.79
CA ARG A 615 14.13 -10.27 7.18
C ARG A 615 14.42 -11.77 7.35
N ASP A 616 13.57 -12.62 6.80
CA ASP A 616 13.69 -14.08 6.80
C ASP A 616 13.10 -14.68 5.51
N PRO A 617 13.63 -14.28 4.34
CA PRO A 617 13.03 -14.62 3.05
C PRO A 617 13.06 -16.13 2.83
N VAL A 618 11.87 -16.71 2.69
CA VAL A 618 11.64 -18.14 2.44
C VAL A 618 10.44 -18.28 1.52
N MET A 619 10.38 -19.31 0.68
CA MET A 619 9.17 -19.57 -0.11
C MET A 619 8.01 -19.98 0.82
N PRO A 620 6.81 -19.40 0.67
CA PRO A 620 5.62 -19.88 1.36
C PRO A 620 5.30 -21.33 1.01
N GLY A 621 5.04 -22.18 2.01
CA GLY A 621 4.65 -23.57 1.78
C GLY A 621 3.35 -23.71 0.97
N SER A 622 2.43 -22.75 1.15
CA SER A 622 1.20 -22.60 0.37
C SER A 622 1.44 -22.48 -1.14
N LEU A 623 2.48 -21.78 -1.58
CA LEU A 623 2.87 -21.70 -2.99
C LEU A 623 3.50 -23.01 -3.48
N GLY A 624 4.19 -23.75 -2.60
CA GLY A 624 4.65 -25.11 -2.91
C GLY A 624 3.48 -26.05 -3.20
N VAL A 625 2.42 -25.97 -2.40
CA VAL A 625 1.17 -26.72 -2.65
C VAL A 625 0.48 -26.25 -3.92
N GLU A 626 0.45 -24.94 -4.19
CA GLU A 626 -0.13 -24.40 -5.43
C GLU A 626 0.64 -24.87 -6.68
N ALA A 627 1.96 -25.03 -6.62
CA ALA A 627 2.75 -25.62 -7.72
C ALA A 627 2.33 -27.07 -8.01
N VAL A 628 2.09 -27.88 -6.96
CA VAL A 628 1.55 -29.24 -7.10
C VAL A 628 0.15 -29.23 -7.71
N LEU A 629 -0.71 -28.28 -7.28
CA LEU A 629 -2.05 -28.11 -7.86
C LEU A 629 -1.99 -27.70 -9.34
N GLN A 630 -1.04 -26.88 -9.75
CA GLN A 630 -0.85 -26.56 -11.17
C GLN A 630 -0.48 -27.77 -12.01
N ALA A 631 0.39 -28.65 -11.51
CA ALA A 631 0.67 -29.91 -12.19
C ALA A 631 -0.57 -30.82 -12.27
N LEU A 632 -1.43 -30.84 -11.23
CA LEU A 632 -2.72 -31.53 -11.30
C LEU A 632 -3.68 -30.89 -12.32
N ARG A 633 -3.71 -29.56 -12.44
CA ARG A 633 -4.47 -28.87 -13.49
C ARG A 633 -3.94 -29.25 -14.88
N LEU A 634 -2.61 -29.29 -15.07
CA LEU A 634 -2.00 -29.76 -16.31
C LEU A 634 -2.38 -31.21 -16.62
N TYR A 635 -2.42 -32.08 -15.61
CA TYR A 635 -2.90 -33.46 -15.78
C TYR A 635 -4.33 -33.51 -16.34
N VAL A 636 -5.24 -32.68 -15.80
CA VAL A 636 -6.62 -32.56 -16.27
C VAL A 636 -6.68 -32.11 -17.74
N LEU A 637 -5.87 -31.13 -18.13
CA LEU A 637 -5.76 -30.66 -19.52
C LEU A 637 -5.28 -31.77 -20.44
N GLU A 638 -4.17 -32.41 -20.09
CA GLU A 638 -3.49 -33.38 -20.94
C GLU A 638 -4.23 -34.72 -21.07
N GLN A 639 -5.13 -35.02 -20.14
CA GLN A 639 -6.01 -36.18 -20.20
C GLN A 639 -7.43 -35.83 -20.68
N ASN A 640 -7.68 -34.57 -21.04
CA ASN A 640 -8.98 -34.07 -21.49
C ASN A 640 -10.13 -34.42 -20.51
N LEU A 641 -9.88 -34.38 -19.19
CA LEU A 641 -10.87 -34.84 -18.20
C LEU A 641 -12.09 -33.92 -18.09
N ALA A 642 -12.02 -32.71 -18.67
CA ALA A 642 -13.13 -31.77 -18.76
C ALA A 642 -13.96 -31.93 -20.05
N GLU A 643 -13.73 -32.98 -20.84
CA GLU A 643 -14.52 -33.25 -22.05
C GLU A 643 -16.01 -33.39 -21.72
N GLY A 644 -16.86 -32.77 -22.53
CA GLY A 644 -18.32 -32.79 -22.35
C GLY A 644 -18.87 -31.76 -21.36
N TYR A 645 -18.00 -31.02 -20.66
CA TYR A 645 -18.44 -29.86 -19.86
C TYR A 645 -18.63 -28.64 -20.76
N ALA A 646 -19.75 -27.93 -20.59
CA ALA A 646 -20.08 -26.81 -21.48
C ALA A 646 -19.18 -25.57 -21.27
N ARG A 647 -18.80 -25.27 -20.02
CA ARG A 647 -17.96 -24.13 -19.63
C ARG A 647 -17.14 -24.48 -18.38
N PRO A 648 -16.18 -25.41 -18.49
CA PRO A 648 -15.42 -25.85 -17.34
C PRO A 648 -14.49 -24.74 -16.82
N ARG A 649 -14.22 -24.78 -15.53
CA ARG A 649 -13.17 -23.98 -14.87
C ARG A 649 -12.46 -24.85 -13.85
N PHE A 650 -11.25 -24.45 -13.47
CA PHE A 650 -10.62 -25.03 -12.29
C PHE A 650 -11.26 -24.50 -10.99
N ALA A 651 -11.34 -25.39 -10.00
CA ALA A 651 -11.83 -25.11 -8.66
C ALA A 651 -11.14 -26.06 -7.67
N MET A 652 -11.05 -25.67 -6.40
CA MET A 652 -10.67 -26.60 -5.35
C MET A 652 -11.83 -27.54 -5.04
N ALA A 653 -11.53 -28.82 -4.79
CA ALA A 653 -12.55 -29.79 -4.41
C ALA A 653 -13.13 -29.47 -3.03
N THR A 654 -14.45 -29.33 -2.94
CA THR A 654 -15.15 -29.09 -1.67
C THR A 654 -15.35 -30.39 -0.89
N GLY A 655 -15.27 -30.33 0.43
CA GLY A 655 -15.47 -31.49 1.32
C GLY A 655 -14.35 -32.53 1.26
N VAL A 656 -13.21 -32.18 0.63
CA VAL A 656 -12.00 -33.02 0.57
C VAL A 656 -10.94 -32.41 1.47
N GLU A 657 -10.50 -33.18 2.47
CA GLU A 657 -9.43 -32.74 3.37
C GLU A 657 -8.08 -32.74 2.63
N THR A 658 -7.39 -31.60 2.68
CA THR A 658 -6.00 -31.46 2.28
C THR A 658 -5.13 -31.49 3.52
N SER A 659 -4.12 -32.36 3.56
CA SER A 659 -3.13 -32.42 4.64
C SER A 659 -1.73 -32.20 4.10
N TRP A 660 -0.88 -31.54 4.88
CA TRP A 660 0.49 -31.23 4.51
C TRP A 660 1.44 -31.38 5.69
N LYS A 661 2.70 -31.62 5.35
CA LYS A 661 3.84 -31.63 6.28
C LYS A 661 5.02 -30.95 5.61
N TYR A 662 5.68 -30.07 6.34
CA TYR A 662 6.87 -29.35 5.92
C TYR A 662 8.02 -29.66 6.87
N ARG A 663 9.16 -30.02 6.31
CA ARG A 663 10.43 -30.15 7.01
C ARG A 663 11.51 -29.59 6.08
N GLY A 664 12.24 -28.59 6.53
CA GLY A 664 13.17 -27.84 5.68
C GLY A 664 12.55 -26.55 5.12
N GLN A 665 13.29 -25.90 4.24
CA GLN A 665 12.99 -24.58 3.72
C GLN A 665 13.45 -24.46 2.26
N ILE A 666 12.78 -23.60 1.50
CA ILE A 666 13.24 -23.15 0.18
C ILE A 666 13.66 -21.70 0.32
N LEU A 667 14.95 -21.43 0.16
CA LEU A 667 15.61 -20.16 0.40
C LEU A 667 15.96 -19.46 -0.90
N ARG A 668 16.20 -18.16 -0.82
CA ARG A 668 16.52 -17.29 -1.97
C ARG A 668 17.75 -17.74 -2.78
N HIS A 669 18.64 -18.55 -2.19
CA HIS A 669 19.85 -19.06 -2.83
C HIS A 669 19.74 -20.52 -3.30
N ASP A 670 18.61 -21.19 -3.04
CA ASP A 670 18.33 -22.46 -3.68
C ASP A 670 18.16 -22.25 -5.17
N LYS A 671 18.55 -23.25 -5.96
CA LYS A 671 18.58 -23.13 -7.43
C LYS A 671 17.37 -23.75 -8.08
N GLU A 672 16.90 -24.86 -7.54
CA GLU A 672 15.90 -25.70 -8.18
C GLU A 672 14.99 -26.34 -7.13
N LEU A 673 13.74 -26.51 -7.51
CA LEU A 673 12.70 -27.22 -6.78
C LEU A 673 12.17 -28.33 -7.69
N PHE A 674 12.01 -29.53 -7.11
CA PHE A 674 11.38 -30.66 -7.77
C PHE A 674 10.20 -31.15 -6.91
N PHE A 675 9.17 -31.68 -7.55
CA PHE A 675 8.05 -32.28 -6.85
C PHE A 675 7.46 -33.46 -7.63
N ASP A 676 6.94 -34.43 -6.89
CA ASP A 676 6.26 -35.60 -7.43
C ASP A 676 4.76 -35.54 -7.15
N VAL A 677 3.96 -35.77 -8.19
CA VAL A 677 2.51 -35.90 -8.09
C VAL A 677 2.11 -37.33 -8.44
N HIS A 678 1.48 -38.01 -7.49
CA HIS A 678 0.90 -39.33 -7.70
C HIS A 678 -0.63 -39.21 -7.74
N VAL A 679 -1.23 -39.39 -8.91
CA VAL A 679 -2.69 -39.33 -9.05
C VAL A 679 -3.30 -40.58 -8.40
N LYS A 680 -4.07 -40.37 -7.33
CA LYS A 680 -4.68 -41.46 -6.56
C LYS A 680 -6.11 -41.79 -7.02
N GLU A 681 -6.86 -40.78 -7.41
CA GLU A 681 -8.28 -40.88 -7.73
C GLU A 681 -8.67 -39.85 -8.78
N ILE A 682 -9.59 -40.24 -9.67
CA ILE A 682 -10.26 -39.40 -10.67
C ILE A 682 -11.75 -39.77 -10.52
N ARG A 683 -12.63 -38.78 -10.43
CA ARG A 683 -14.07 -38.97 -10.17
C ARG A 683 -14.91 -38.40 -11.30
#